data_AF-A0A0K1ZQI1-F1
#
_entry.id   AF-A0A0K1ZQI1-F1
#
_cell.length_a   1.000
_cell.length_b   1.000
_cell.length_c   1.000
_cell.angle_alpha   90.00
_cell.angle_beta   90.00
_cell.angle_gamma   90.00
#
_symmetry.space_group_name_H-M   'P 1'
#
loop_
_entity.id
_entity.type
_entity.pdbx_description
1 polymer ?
#
loop_
_entity_poly.entity_id
_entity_poly.type
_entity_poly.pdbx_seq_one_letter_code
_entity_poly.pdbx_strand_id
1 'polypeptide(L)'
;MTVPVPVPPLMRTGRPDPAGPRDSRRCAVAAATVVLVGAAPLAAHAARPSAGSQDDAASAATRRLIDAELAELNDGTAAPAAAIAPSDAGGLPASPARTLLVAQQTVPAAAPPQPAQVPTPAPATEMAPASPPEEASPPSPTVILPPGAPPPAPAAVAPAGPSLQGPAPGALTPLPTAPAVPGAEAAGPPQPTPTAPMPTARDAYRAEVLRESREGAPTLALDHLREHPDWFTDSESWQVEHAAAAQRIRWGRQQLKSLSGPERFVIIDQAVAQTEALLKKVPETPENAAFRQEIVADEVVALASRGRMKDAVQRYEAMSQAGKVPAYTRVSAGDAYSYLEKPDRAAAAYAQALKDAGPGEIETGDVQEGLFYADLDTGRYEEARALLDKMKADNPEYVRLAPEAGTPNPDYSRVKRLEAQYLVLTGRTHEGIAALDKWRHEAPFAASFVSARADGAMVQAEPYTARAMYKAALSEHPDDLSVMSGYGRASLALDDLKTAKDVADGLDERFPENGSVHALRKDLDVYQSPQLIIEATGDKGNAVFADQEFGVNTRAYSGPFADHYRLFVHNFTGRADFQGASQSRVRNGAGVQWFDTGIEVNGEVHQSVGAAGKTGGTLDAAWIPSDHWKVSGLITNDDLEVPYKAYAAGVTGKTATGNVRYTWDETRYASLTYGLSRYTDHNLRQRWDAGFYQQVFSSPRHTVGVLFGAGTSSSTMNNVSYFSPSRDYSGQATAIWSWTPWRYADKSFTQRVYLTGGVYNQQSFGTSPMLEARLEHVWQINRKTQVSYGVGLGRHRYDGQPETRKFIYLNLNIPL
;
A
#
# COMPACT_ATOMS: atom_id res chain seq x y z
N MET A 1 50.59 17.65 15.67
CA MET A 1 51.93 17.74 16.29
C MET A 1 52.75 16.51 15.91
N THR A 2 54.07 16.65 15.91
CA THR A 2 55.10 15.83 15.22
C THR A 2 55.63 14.65 16.06
N VAL A 3 55.74 13.39 15.53
CA VAL A 3 57.00 12.69 15.05
C VAL A 3 57.75 11.93 16.20
N PRO A 4 58.60 10.85 16.04
CA PRO A 4 59.04 9.99 14.90
C PRO A 4 59.04 8.41 15.04
N VAL A 5 58.90 7.71 13.90
CA VAL A 5 59.74 6.67 13.19
C VAL A 5 61.11 6.23 13.86
N PRO A 6 61.63 4.95 13.82
CA PRO A 6 62.18 4.28 12.59
C PRO A 6 62.20 2.72 12.45
N VAL A 7 62.79 2.27 11.33
CA VAL A 7 62.67 0.96 10.60
C VAL A 7 64.03 0.63 9.91
N PRO A 8 64.60 -0.62 9.93
CA PRO A 8 64.65 -1.49 8.71
C PRO A 8 64.55 -3.06 8.95
N PRO A 9 65.37 -4.03 8.41
CA PRO A 9 64.82 -4.87 7.31
C PRO A 9 65.23 -6.39 7.12
N LEU A 10 64.53 -7.05 6.16
CA LEU A 10 64.99 -7.97 5.07
C LEU A 10 65.63 -9.39 5.26
N MET A 11 65.02 -10.36 4.54
CA MET A 11 65.58 -11.40 3.62
C MET A 11 65.97 -12.87 4.01
N ARG A 12 65.24 -13.79 3.33
CA ARG A 12 65.66 -14.94 2.45
C ARG A 12 65.94 -16.38 2.95
N THR A 13 65.29 -17.29 2.19
CA THR A 13 65.69 -18.64 1.68
C THR A 13 65.76 -19.89 2.60
N GLY A 14 65.07 -20.96 2.17
CA GLY A 14 65.29 -22.34 2.63
C GLY A 14 64.17 -23.36 2.25
N ARG A 15 64.49 -24.32 1.36
CA ARG A 15 63.82 -25.63 1.14
C ARG A 15 64.97 -26.68 1.10
N PRO A 16 64.79 -27.98 1.42
CA PRO A 16 63.68 -28.84 0.98
C PRO A 16 63.10 -29.82 2.03
N ASP A 17 62.09 -30.59 1.58
CA ASP A 17 61.48 -31.82 2.12
C ASP A 17 62.50 -32.97 2.42
N PRO A 18 62.19 -34.06 3.20
CA PRO A 18 60.93 -34.82 3.08
C PRO A 18 60.34 -35.59 4.30
N ALA A 19 59.19 -36.23 4.02
CA ALA A 19 58.68 -37.52 4.54
C ALA A 19 57.63 -37.55 5.67
N GLY A 20 56.47 -38.16 5.35
CA GLY A 20 55.73 -39.03 6.28
C GLY A 20 54.37 -38.49 6.77
N PRO A 21 53.27 -39.28 6.70
CA PRO A 21 51.91 -38.76 6.85
C PRO A 21 51.29 -38.98 8.24
N ARG A 22 50.32 -38.13 8.62
CA ARG A 22 49.04 -38.56 9.24
C ARG A 22 47.97 -37.47 9.33
N ASP A 23 46.77 -37.94 9.10
CA ASP A 23 45.45 -37.31 9.08
C ASP A 23 45.06 -36.28 10.17
N SER A 24 44.28 -35.30 9.69
CA SER A 24 42.91 -34.95 10.14
C SER A 24 42.61 -33.63 10.88
N ARG A 25 41.66 -32.91 10.26
CA ARG A 25 40.58 -32.08 10.84
C ARG A 25 40.94 -30.77 11.56
N ARG A 26 40.80 -29.65 10.81
CA ARG A 26 40.02 -28.48 11.27
C ARG A 26 39.15 -27.90 10.15
N CYS A 27 37.91 -27.57 10.55
CA CYS A 27 37.03 -26.50 10.08
C CYS A 27 36.99 -26.12 8.59
N ALA A 28 35.84 -26.35 7.96
CA ALA A 28 35.31 -25.49 6.90
C ALA A 28 33.79 -25.31 7.10
N VAL A 29 33.32 -24.07 7.03
CA VAL A 29 31.88 -23.73 7.06
C VAL A 29 31.29 -24.08 5.70
N ALA A 30 30.22 -24.90 5.67
CA ALA A 30 29.53 -25.24 4.44
C ALA A 30 28.43 -24.20 4.14
N ALA A 31 28.67 -23.37 3.12
CA ALA A 31 27.60 -22.63 2.46
C ALA A 31 26.75 -23.61 1.63
N ALA A 32 25.42 -23.52 1.74
CA ALA A 32 24.51 -24.37 1.00
C ALA A 32 24.35 -23.87 -0.46
N THR A 33 25.12 -24.45 -1.37
CA THR A 33 24.93 -24.27 -2.82
C THR A 33 23.79 -25.16 -3.31
N VAL A 34 22.69 -24.56 -3.77
CA VAL A 34 21.63 -25.30 -4.47
C VAL A 34 22.14 -25.70 -5.86
N VAL A 35 22.40 -26.99 -6.07
CA VAL A 35 22.83 -27.55 -7.35
C VAL A 35 21.65 -28.19 -8.05
N LEU A 36 21.15 -27.52 -9.10
CA LEU A 36 20.17 -28.07 -10.05
C LEU A 36 20.92 -28.77 -11.19
N VAL A 37 20.79 -30.10 -11.28
CA VAL A 37 21.27 -30.90 -12.41
C VAL A 37 20.18 -31.91 -12.80
N GLY A 38 19.72 -31.87 -14.05
CA GLY A 38 18.73 -32.82 -14.57
C GLY A 38 17.95 -32.25 -15.75
N ALA A 39 18.54 -32.21 -16.93
CA ALA A 39 17.90 -31.71 -18.16
C ALA A 39 17.18 -32.81 -18.95
N ALA A 40 16.03 -32.49 -19.55
CA ALA A 40 15.49 -33.15 -20.73
C ALA A 40 14.69 -32.13 -21.56
N PRO A 41 14.79 -32.11 -22.90
CA PRO A 41 14.19 -31.06 -23.72
C PRO A 41 12.77 -31.44 -24.16
N LEU A 42 11.83 -30.49 -24.05
CA LEU A 42 10.57 -30.51 -24.78
C LEU A 42 10.60 -29.41 -25.84
N ALA A 43 10.72 -29.82 -27.10
CA ALA A 43 10.65 -28.91 -28.23
C ALA A 43 9.19 -28.52 -28.50
N ALA A 44 8.90 -27.23 -28.48
CA ALA A 44 7.69 -26.65 -29.08
C ALA A 44 8.12 -25.69 -30.19
N HIS A 45 7.66 -25.95 -31.42
CA HIS A 45 8.01 -25.15 -32.59
C HIS A 45 7.37 -23.76 -32.54
N ALA A 46 8.06 -22.77 -33.10
CA ALA A 46 7.56 -21.41 -33.18
C ALA A 46 6.44 -21.25 -34.23
N ALA A 47 5.43 -20.47 -33.88
CA ALA A 47 4.58 -19.74 -34.81
C ALA A 47 4.33 -18.35 -34.23
N ARG A 48 4.99 -17.32 -34.78
CA ARG A 48 4.67 -15.91 -34.50
C ARG A 48 3.49 -15.48 -35.37
N PRO A 49 2.37 -14.99 -34.82
CA PRO A 49 1.43 -14.15 -35.56
C PRO A 49 2.04 -12.75 -35.77
N SER A 50 1.54 -12.03 -36.76
CA SER A 50 1.98 -10.68 -37.13
C SER A 50 1.50 -9.61 -36.15
N ALA A 51 2.41 -8.72 -35.71
CA ALA A 51 2.16 -7.63 -34.78
C ALA A 51 1.45 -6.42 -35.43
N GLY A 52 0.22 -6.61 -35.91
CA GLY A 52 -0.58 -5.55 -36.53
C GLY A 52 -2.09 -5.79 -36.55
N SER A 53 -2.58 -6.77 -35.81
CA SER A 53 -4.02 -7.09 -35.72
C SER A 53 -4.47 -7.61 -34.34
N GLN A 54 -3.63 -7.48 -33.31
CA GLN A 54 -3.99 -7.82 -31.92
C GLN A 54 -4.35 -6.56 -31.11
N ASP A 55 -3.74 -5.41 -31.40
CA ASP A 55 -3.97 -4.16 -30.67
C ASP A 55 -5.43 -3.68 -30.78
N ASP A 56 -6.02 -3.71 -31.98
CA ASP A 56 -7.44 -3.45 -32.20
C ASP A 56 -8.34 -4.51 -31.51
N ALA A 57 -7.88 -5.75 -31.41
CA ALA A 57 -8.65 -6.85 -30.82
C ALA A 57 -8.65 -6.81 -29.29
N ALA A 58 -7.54 -6.39 -28.67
CA ALA A 58 -7.43 -6.14 -27.24
C ALA A 58 -8.24 -4.91 -26.83
N SER A 59 -8.10 -3.79 -27.56
CA SER A 59 -8.92 -2.60 -27.34
C SER A 59 -10.43 -2.88 -27.51
N ALA A 60 -10.79 -3.70 -28.51
CA ALA A 60 -12.17 -4.19 -28.67
C ALA A 60 -12.59 -5.20 -27.61
N ALA A 61 -11.67 -5.97 -26.99
CA ALA A 61 -11.98 -6.88 -25.89
C ALA A 61 -12.25 -6.11 -24.59
N THR A 62 -11.44 -5.10 -24.26
CA THR A 62 -11.70 -4.21 -23.11
C THR A 62 -12.98 -3.42 -23.30
N ARG A 63 -13.25 -2.89 -24.51
CA ARG A 63 -14.56 -2.29 -24.83
C ARG A 63 -15.69 -3.30 -24.67
N ARG A 64 -15.58 -4.52 -25.22
CA ARG A 64 -16.62 -5.55 -25.05
C ARG A 64 -16.80 -6.03 -23.62
N LEU A 65 -15.76 -6.00 -22.78
CA LEU A 65 -15.88 -6.35 -21.36
C LEU A 65 -16.68 -5.27 -20.63
N ILE A 66 -16.34 -4.00 -20.86
CA ILE A 66 -17.05 -2.83 -20.34
C ILE A 66 -18.48 -2.77 -20.89
N ASP A 67 -18.69 -2.93 -22.19
CA ASP A 67 -19.99 -2.96 -22.86
C ASP A 67 -20.85 -4.15 -22.40
N ALA A 68 -20.26 -5.31 -22.08
CA ALA A 68 -20.98 -6.48 -21.56
C ALA A 68 -21.39 -6.31 -20.09
N GLU A 69 -20.51 -5.76 -19.24
CA GLU A 69 -20.92 -5.41 -17.86
C GLU A 69 -21.95 -4.27 -17.85
N LEU A 70 -21.84 -3.29 -18.75
CA LEU A 70 -22.84 -2.22 -18.95
C LEU A 70 -24.15 -2.74 -19.55
N ALA A 71 -24.13 -3.82 -20.34
CA ALA A 71 -25.34 -4.45 -20.88
C ALA A 71 -26.16 -5.16 -19.79
N GLU A 72 -25.52 -5.85 -18.84
CA GLU A 72 -26.22 -6.43 -17.68
C GLU A 72 -26.80 -5.37 -16.73
N LEU A 73 -26.25 -4.15 -16.72
CA LEU A 73 -26.72 -3.03 -15.90
C LEU A 73 -27.91 -2.26 -16.52
N ASN A 74 -28.20 -2.42 -17.82
CA ASN A 74 -29.17 -1.60 -18.56
C ASN A 74 -30.61 -2.17 -18.64
N ASP A 75 -30.90 -3.31 -18.01
CA ASP A 75 -32.29 -3.81 -17.85
C ASP A 75 -33.10 -2.99 -16.81
N GLY A 76 -32.47 -1.98 -16.16
CA GLY A 76 -33.12 -0.99 -15.30
C GLY A 76 -33.17 0.40 -15.95
N THR A 77 -34.38 0.91 -16.20
CA THR A 77 -34.60 2.22 -16.85
C THR A 77 -33.94 3.40 -16.11
N ALA A 78 -33.00 4.09 -16.77
CA ALA A 78 -32.36 5.32 -16.27
C ALA A 78 -32.84 6.58 -17.02
N ALA A 79 -32.94 7.69 -16.29
CA ALA A 79 -33.33 9.03 -16.77
C ALA A 79 -32.08 9.92 -16.99
N PRO A 80 -32.18 11.13 -17.59
CA PRO A 80 -31.01 11.80 -18.17
C PRO A 80 -30.07 12.44 -17.12
N ALA A 81 -28.78 12.43 -17.46
CA ALA A 81 -27.69 12.96 -16.63
C ALA A 81 -27.76 14.48 -16.42
N ALA A 82 -27.28 14.93 -15.26
CA ALA A 82 -27.13 16.34 -14.91
C ALA A 82 -25.66 16.70 -14.65
N ALA A 83 -25.28 17.91 -15.07
CA ALA A 83 -24.04 18.66 -14.77
C ALA A 83 -22.82 17.88 -14.23
N ILE A 84 -21.83 17.67 -15.11
CA ILE A 84 -20.49 17.22 -14.76
C ILE A 84 -19.83 18.21 -13.77
N ALA A 85 -19.54 17.75 -12.55
CA ALA A 85 -18.61 18.43 -11.65
C ALA A 85 -17.17 18.29 -12.20
N PRO A 86 -16.27 19.27 -11.98
CA PRO A 86 -14.89 19.17 -12.44
C PRO A 86 -14.21 17.92 -11.87
N SER A 87 -13.55 17.15 -12.73
CA SER A 87 -12.83 15.94 -12.33
C SER A 87 -11.58 16.30 -11.52
N ASP A 88 -11.61 16.02 -10.22
CA ASP A 88 -10.48 16.16 -9.27
C ASP A 88 -9.30 15.21 -9.60
N ALA A 89 -9.41 14.35 -10.62
CA ALA A 89 -8.43 13.30 -10.96
C ALA A 89 -7.16 13.79 -11.69
N GLY A 90 -6.77 15.05 -11.49
CA GLY A 90 -5.62 15.68 -12.16
C GLY A 90 -4.28 15.39 -11.49
N GLY A 91 -3.61 14.29 -11.83
CA GLY A 91 -2.20 14.05 -11.50
C GLY A 91 -1.83 13.89 -10.02
N LEU A 92 -2.79 14.00 -9.11
CA LEU A 92 -2.60 13.91 -7.66
C LEU A 92 -1.97 12.57 -7.23
N PRO A 93 -1.18 12.56 -6.14
CA PRO A 93 -0.56 11.34 -5.63
C PRO A 93 -1.61 10.33 -5.18
N ALA A 94 -1.34 9.04 -5.43
CA ALA A 94 -2.22 7.97 -4.99
C ALA A 94 -2.23 7.91 -3.45
N SER A 95 -3.43 7.96 -2.86
CA SER A 95 -3.61 7.87 -1.40
C SER A 95 -2.90 6.64 -0.81
N PRO A 96 -2.16 6.78 0.32
CA PRO A 96 -1.45 5.66 0.93
C PRO A 96 -2.34 4.49 1.36
N ALA A 97 -3.66 4.69 1.50
CA ALA A 97 -4.63 3.60 1.71
C ALA A 97 -4.52 2.53 0.62
N ARG A 98 -4.33 2.96 -0.65
CA ARG A 98 -4.17 2.12 -1.83
C ARG A 98 -2.92 1.23 -1.76
N THR A 99 -1.95 1.61 -0.93
CA THR A 99 -0.68 0.89 -0.75
C THR A 99 -0.70 -0.06 0.46
N LEU A 100 -1.60 0.14 1.42
CA LEU A 100 -1.70 -0.68 2.65
C LEU A 100 -2.21 -2.11 2.41
N LEU A 101 -2.76 -2.38 1.22
CA LEU A 101 -3.42 -3.63 0.86
C LEU A 101 -2.58 -4.89 1.15
N VAL A 102 -1.28 -4.82 0.85
CA VAL A 102 -0.39 -5.98 0.96
C VAL A 102 0.08 -6.22 2.40
N ALA A 103 0.16 -5.16 3.22
CA ALA A 103 0.59 -5.28 4.62
C ALA A 103 -0.45 -5.97 5.52
N GLN A 104 -1.70 -6.09 5.07
CA GLN A 104 -2.74 -6.87 5.75
C GLN A 104 -2.70 -8.37 5.41
N GLN A 105 -2.13 -8.76 4.25
CA GLN A 105 -1.82 -10.15 3.99
C GLN A 105 -0.65 -10.58 4.89
N THR A 106 -1.00 -11.34 5.93
CA THR A 106 -0.12 -11.76 7.01
C THR A 106 0.37 -10.64 7.95
N VAL A 107 -0.49 -10.27 8.90
CA VAL A 107 -0.13 -10.70 10.26
C VAL A 107 -0.21 -12.23 10.20
N PRO A 108 0.90 -12.98 10.11
CA PRO A 108 0.82 -14.43 10.24
C PRO A 108 0.17 -14.64 11.60
N ALA A 109 -1.03 -15.24 11.64
CA ALA A 109 -1.93 -15.17 12.79
C ALA A 109 -1.15 -15.60 14.04
N ALA A 110 -0.73 -14.63 14.87
CA ALA A 110 0.58 -14.66 15.55
C ALA A 110 0.86 -16.02 16.16
N ALA A 111 1.61 -16.88 15.41
CA ALA A 111 1.42 -18.33 15.35
C ALA A 111 0.80 -18.86 16.64
N PRO A 112 -0.54 -19.11 16.68
CA PRO A 112 -1.40 -18.87 17.84
C PRO A 112 -0.76 -19.40 19.12
N PRO A 113 -0.30 -18.50 20.00
CA PRO A 113 1.06 -18.49 20.57
C PRO A 113 1.58 -19.90 20.75
N GLN A 114 2.42 -20.30 19.78
CA GLN A 114 2.61 -21.64 19.25
C GLN A 114 2.19 -22.66 20.29
N PRO A 115 0.98 -23.21 20.15
CA PRO A 115 0.23 -23.71 21.28
C PRO A 115 1.11 -24.73 21.91
N ALA A 116 1.42 -24.51 23.19
CA ALA A 116 2.41 -25.27 23.92
C ALA A 116 2.46 -26.65 23.31
N GLN A 117 3.48 -26.92 22.49
CA GLN A 117 3.85 -28.30 22.29
C GLN A 117 4.08 -28.77 23.73
N VAL A 118 3.82 -30.04 24.05
CA VAL A 118 3.96 -30.50 25.45
C VAL A 118 4.71 -31.86 25.55
N PRO A 119 5.46 -32.19 26.65
CA PRO A 119 6.38 -33.36 26.70
C PRO A 119 6.57 -34.10 28.06
N THR A 120 7.38 -35.18 28.02
CA THR A 120 7.49 -36.29 29.01
C THR A 120 8.38 -36.12 30.26
N PRO A 121 8.04 -36.75 31.41
CA PRO A 121 8.83 -36.77 32.65
C PRO A 121 9.53 -38.12 32.93
N ALA A 122 10.41 -38.15 33.94
CA ALA A 122 10.99 -39.35 34.56
C ALA A 122 10.32 -39.62 35.93
N PRO A 123 10.34 -40.86 36.48
CA PRO A 123 9.37 -41.30 37.49
C PRO A 123 9.56 -40.68 38.88
N ALA A 124 8.43 -40.44 39.57
CA ALA A 124 8.36 -39.83 40.89
C ALA A 124 8.22 -40.86 42.03
N THR A 125 8.64 -40.47 43.23
CA THR A 125 8.43 -41.22 44.49
C THR A 125 7.19 -40.71 45.22
N GLU A 126 6.48 -41.61 45.91
CA GLU A 126 5.20 -41.37 46.60
C GLU A 126 5.22 -40.27 47.67
N MET A 127 4.07 -39.61 47.86
CA MET A 127 3.50 -39.34 49.19
C MET A 127 1.97 -39.14 49.12
N ALA A 128 1.28 -39.50 50.20
CA ALA A 128 -0.17 -39.73 50.28
C ALA A 128 -0.96 -38.49 50.83
N PRO A 129 -2.32 -38.52 50.92
CA PRO A 129 -3.16 -37.36 50.61
C PRO A 129 -3.68 -36.55 51.81
N ALA A 130 -4.28 -35.39 51.50
CA ALA A 130 -5.19 -34.65 52.39
C ALA A 130 -6.45 -34.20 51.62
N SER A 131 -7.61 -34.27 52.29
CA SER A 131 -8.96 -33.97 51.75
C SER A 131 -9.56 -32.72 52.44
N PRO A 132 -10.82 -32.29 52.18
CA PRO A 132 -11.08 -30.95 51.65
C PRO A 132 -11.88 -30.03 52.59
N PRO A 133 -12.11 -28.78 52.16
CA PRO A 133 -13.47 -28.22 52.06
C PRO A 133 -13.64 -27.43 50.74
N GLU A 134 -14.79 -26.93 50.28
CA GLU A 134 -16.25 -27.05 50.47
C GLU A 134 -16.83 -25.93 49.56
N GLU A 135 -18.11 -25.95 49.21
CA GLU A 135 -18.69 -25.14 48.12
C GLU A 135 -18.88 -23.63 48.41
N ALA A 136 -18.74 -22.79 47.37
CA ALA A 136 -19.46 -21.51 47.27
C ALA A 136 -19.56 -21.01 45.80
N SER A 137 -20.78 -20.90 45.27
CA SER A 137 -21.07 -20.37 43.93
C SER A 137 -21.20 -18.83 43.93
N PRO A 138 -20.62 -18.10 42.95
CA PRO A 138 -20.87 -16.67 42.75
C PRO A 138 -22.08 -16.40 41.81
N PRO A 139 -22.78 -15.25 41.96
CA PRO A 139 -24.03 -14.95 41.23
C PRO A 139 -23.83 -14.21 39.89
N SER A 140 -24.83 -14.32 39.02
CA SER A 140 -24.96 -13.57 37.75
C SER A 140 -25.24 -12.07 37.95
N PRO A 141 -24.71 -11.18 37.08
CA PRO A 141 -25.14 -9.78 37.02
C PRO A 141 -26.29 -9.57 36.02
N THR A 142 -27.42 -9.08 36.52
CA THR A 142 -28.59 -8.65 35.71
C THR A 142 -28.38 -7.25 35.14
N VAL A 143 -28.78 -7.04 33.89
CA VAL A 143 -28.79 -5.72 33.21
C VAL A 143 -29.88 -4.82 33.79
N ILE A 144 -29.54 -3.56 34.10
CA ILE A 144 -30.50 -2.53 34.53
C ILE A 144 -30.70 -1.51 33.40
N LEU A 145 -31.96 -1.34 32.98
CA LEU A 145 -32.44 -0.26 32.11
C LEU A 145 -33.24 0.76 32.95
N PRO A 146 -33.10 2.08 32.72
CA PRO A 146 -34.09 3.08 33.17
C PRO A 146 -35.20 3.32 32.10
N PRO A 147 -36.46 3.66 32.47
CA PRO A 147 -37.60 3.60 31.54
C PRO A 147 -38.36 4.92 31.26
N GLY A 148 -38.97 5.03 30.07
CA GLY A 148 -40.19 5.83 29.72
C GLY A 148 -40.10 7.37 29.79
N ALA A 149 -40.97 8.18 29.19
CA ALA A 149 -42.06 8.10 28.19
C ALA A 149 -42.52 9.57 27.90
N PRO A 150 -43.70 9.94 27.34
CA PRO A 150 -44.53 9.45 26.21
C PRO A 150 -44.77 10.56 25.11
N PRO A 151 -45.56 10.34 24.03
CA PRO A 151 -45.79 11.29 22.91
C PRO A 151 -47.08 12.16 23.05
N PRO A 152 -47.38 13.08 22.11
CA PRO A 152 -48.38 12.77 21.05
C PRO A 152 -48.16 13.43 19.66
N ALA A 153 -49.01 13.07 18.68
CA ALA A 153 -49.12 13.59 17.30
C ALA A 153 -50.32 14.59 17.15
N PRO A 154 -50.86 15.00 15.96
CA PRO A 154 -50.47 14.80 14.54
C PRO A 154 -50.51 16.09 13.65
N ALA A 155 -50.51 15.92 12.32
CA ALA A 155 -50.26 16.91 11.25
C ALA A 155 -51.35 17.97 10.92
N ALA A 156 -50.95 19.03 10.18
CA ALA A 156 -51.85 19.88 9.38
C ALA A 156 -51.18 20.58 8.16
N VAL A 157 -51.68 20.26 6.96
CA VAL A 157 -52.06 21.12 5.79
C VAL A 157 -51.20 22.31 5.31
N ALA A 158 -50.98 22.38 3.99
CA ALA A 158 -50.31 23.48 3.25
C ALA A 158 -51.27 24.63 2.81
N PRO A 159 -50.71 25.72 2.25
CA PRO A 159 -51.34 26.37 1.09
C PRO A 159 -50.37 26.54 -0.10
N ALA A 160 -50.90 26.87 -1.28
CA ALA A 160 -50.19 26.81 -2.56
C ALA A 160 -50.09 28.16 -3.30
N GLY A 161 -49.04 28.30 -4.11
CA GLY A 161 -48.94 29.21 -5.26
C GLY A 161 -48.34 30.60 -5.01
N PRO A 162 -47.96 31.34 -6.08
CA PRO A 162 -48.15 31.02 -7.50
C PRO A 162 -46.85 30.78 -8.30
N SER A 163 -47.01 30.12 -9.44
CA SER A 163 -46.04 30.00 -10.52
C SER A 163 -45.86 31.33 -11.30
N LEU A 164 -44.63 31.65 -11.71
CA LEU A 164 -44.38 32.65 -12.77
C LEU A 164 -43.43 32.08 -13.84
N GLN A 165 -43.74 32.45 -15.07
CA GLN A 165 -43.08 31.96 -16.29
C GLN A 165 -41.71 32.63 -16.48
N GLY A 166 -40.70 31.85 -16.86
CA GLY A 166 -39.44 32.40 -17.36
C GLY A 166 -39.54 32.81 -18.83
N PRO A 167 -38.99 33.96 -19.24
CA PRO A 167 -38.71 34.27 -20.64
C PRO A 167 -37.29 33.84 -21.03
N ALA A 168 -37.15 33.30 -22.24
CA ALA A 168 -35.87 33.06 -22.90
C ALA A 168 -35.51 34.27 -23.80
N PRO A 169 -34.38 34.30 -24.53
CA PRO A 169 -33.30 35.26 -24.26
C PRO A 169 -33.21 36.41 -25.27
N GLY A 170 -32.60 37.54 -24.88
CA GLY A 170 -32.31 38.61 -25.84
C GLY A 170 -31.50 39.79 -25.29
N ALA A 171 -30.58 40.27 -26.15
CA ALA A 171 -29.84 41.53 -26.11
C ALA A 171 -28.79 41.76 -25.00
N LEU A 172 -27.53 41.89 -25.45
CA LEU A 172 -26.41 42.46 -24.70
C LEU A 172 -26.66 43.95 -24.40
N THR A 173 -26.46 44.37 -23.15
CA THR A 173 -26.36 45.79 -22.75
C THR A 173 -24.93 46.11 -22.31
N PRO A 174 -24.32 47.21 -22.79
CA PRO A 174 -22.95 47.58 -22.44
C PRO A 174 -22.83 48.20 -21.04
N LEU A 175 -21.65 48.05 -20.42
CA LEU A 175 -21.31 48.61 -19.11
C LEU A 175 -21.41 50.15 -19.07
N PRO A 176 -21.83 50.75 -17.93
CA PRO A 176 -21.85 52.19 -17.76
C PRO A 176 -20.44 52.75 -17.54
N THR A 177 -20.10 53.79 -18.29
CA THR A 177 -18.88 54.60 -18.08
C THR A 177 -18.97 55.41 -16.78
N ALA A 178 -17.88 55.44 -16.01
CA ALA A 178 -17.77 56.24 -14.79
C ALA A 178 -17.81 57.76 -15.05
N PRO A 179 -18.35 58.58 -14.13
CA PRO A 179 -18.34 60.03 -14.25
C PRO A 179 -16.99 60.63 -13.82
N ALA A 180 -16.50 61.61 -14.57
CA ALA A 180 -15.35 62.43 -14.18
C ALA A 180 -15.80 63.66 -13.36
N VAL A 181 -15.05 64.01 -12.32
CA VAL A 181 -15.20 65.25 -11.53
C VAL A 181 -13.80 65.86 -11.31
N PRO A 182 -13.62 67.20 -11.37
CA PRO A 182 -12.35 67.79 -11.77
C PRO A 182 -11.51 68.37 -10.63
N GLY A 183 -10.20 68.54 -10.87
CA GLY A 183 -9.31 69.32 -10.01
C GLY A 183 -7.82 69.06 -10.27
N ALA A 184 -7.20 69.87 -11.13
CA ALA A 184 -5.74 69.99 -11.24
C ALA A 184 -5.37 71.39 -11.73
N GLU A 185 -4.35 72.00 -11.12
CA GLU A 185 -3.94 73.39 -11.36
C GLU A 185 -3.25 73.60 -12.72
N ALA A 186 -3.16 74.86 -13.12
CA ALA A 186 -2.55 75.28 -14.38
C ALA A 186 -1.03 75.03 -14.38
N ALA A 187 -0.59 73.98 -15.09
CA ALA A 187 0.79 73.88 -15.57
C ALA A 187 0.99 74.81 -16.78
N GLY A 188 2.18 75.43 -16.87
CA GLY A 188 2.53 76.33 -17.98
C GLY A 188 2.59 75.63 -19.35
N PRO A 189 2.74 76.41 -20.45
CA PRO A 189 2.71 75.86 -21.80
C PRO A 189 3.76 74.74 -21.96
N PRO A 190 3.39 73.58 -22.54
CA PRO A 190 4.31 72.47 -22.70
C PRO A 190 5.50 72.90 -23.57
N GLN A 191 6.70 72.73 -23.04
CA GLN A 191 7.92 72.70 -23.85
C GLN A 191 7.72 71.64 -24.95
N PRO A 192 8.12 71.90 -26.21
CA PRO A 192 8.03 70.90 -27.26
C PRO A 192 8.93 69.71 -26.90
N THR A 193 8.32 68.62 -26.46
CA THR A 193 8.98 67.31 -26.37
C THR A 193 9.56 67.01 -27.75
N PRO A 194 10.83 66.57 -27.87
CA PRO A 194 11.36 66.19 -29.17
C PRO A 194 10.47 65.10 -29.76
N THR A 195 9.86 65.40 -30.92
CA THR A 195 8.94 64.50 -31.60
C THR A 195 9.70 63.22 -31.91
N ALA A 196 9.37 62.13 -31.21
CA ALA A 196 9.93 60.83 -31.55
C ALA A 196 9.64 60.56 -33.04
N PRO A 197 10.61 60.05 -33.82
CA PRO A 197 10.35 59.73 -35.21
C PRO A 197 9.16 58.76 -35.28
N MET A 198 8.23 59.02 -36.21
CA MET A 198 7.09 58.13 -36.45
C MET A 198 7.63 56.70 -36.64
N PRO A 199 7.10 55.69 -35.90
CA PRO A 199 7.61 54.33 -36.00
C PRO A 199 7.52 53.86 -37.45
N THR A 200 8.59 53.26 -37.96
CA THR A 200 8.56 52.70 -39.32
C THR A 200 7.57 51.52 -39.35
N ALA A 201 7.15 51.09 -40.54
CA ALA A 201 6.30 49.91 -40.67
C ALA A 201 6.93 48.66 -39.99
N ARG A 202 8.26 48.55 -40.01
CA ARG A 202 9.02 47.53 -39.27
C ARG A 202 8.89 47.70 -37.75
N ASP A 203 9.05 48.92 -37.22
CA ASP A 203 8.96 49.18 -35.79
C ASP A 203 7.55 48.92 -35.25
N ALA A 204 6.53 49.31 -36.01
CA ALA A 204 5.13 49.04 -35.69
C ALA A 204 4.84 47.53 -35.67
N TYR A 205 5.27 46.78 -36.70
CA TYR A 205 5.11 45.32 -36.75
C TYR A 205 5.87 44.60 -35.64
N ARG A 206 7.13 44.99 -35.38
CA ARG A 206 7.92 44.44 -34.26
C ARG A 206 7.27 44.74 -32.90
N ALA A 207 6.74 45.94 -32.71
CA ALA A 207 6.01 46.30 -31.49
C ALA A 207 4.69 45.51 -31.34
N GLU A 208 4.00 45.22 -32.44
CA GLU A 208 2.80 44.37 -32.48
C GLU A 208 3.13 42.96 -31.99
N VAL A 209 4.08 42.27 -32.63
CA VAL A 209 4.48 40.90 -32.30
C VAL A 209 4.96 40.77 -30.86
N LEU A 210 5.77 41.72 -30.38
CA LEU A 210 6.22 41.73 -28.98
C LEU A 210 5.07 42.03 -28.00
N ARG A 211 4.01 42.72 -28.45
CA ARG A 211 2.81 42.95 -27.63
C ARG A 211 1.93 41.70 -27.60
N GLU A 212 1.61 41.10 -28.74
CA GLU A 212 0.92 39.81 -28.86
C GLU A 212 1.55 38.73 -27.97
N SER A 213 2.89 38.66 -27.96
CA SER A 213 3.64 37.71 -27.14
C SER A 213 3.49 37.93 -25.62
N ARG A 214 3.22 39.17 -25.17
CA ARG A 214 3.07 39.53 -23.75
C ARG A 214 1.60 39.56 -23.31
N GLU A 215 0.68 39.86 -24.22
CA GLU A 215 -0.75 40.05 -23.94
C GLU A 215 -1.60 38.77 -24.15
N GLY A 216 -0.97 37.62 -24.45
CA GLY A 216 -1.61 36.29 -24.39
C GLY A 216 -1.79 35.58 -25.73
N ALA A 217 -1.27 36.12 -26.82
CA ALA A 217 -1.26 35.51 -28.15
C ALA A 217 0.15 35.10 -28.66
N PRO A 218 1.07 34.53 -27.84
CA PRO A 218 2.44 34.25 -28.28
C PRO A 218 2.56 33.20 -29.39
N THR A 219 1.58 32.32 -29.59
CA THR A 219 1.59 31.46 -30.79
C THR A 219 1.37 32.24 -32.08
N LEU A 220 0.48 33.25 -32.06
CA LEU A 220 0.29 34.17 -33.20
C LEU A 220 1.54 35.03 -33.41
N ALA A 221 2.10 35.57 -32.32
CA ALA A 221 3.35 36.31 -32.34
C ALA A 221 4.51 35.51 -32.97
N LEU A 222 4.60 34.21 -32.67
CA LEU A 222 5.62 33.34 -33.27
C LEU A 222 5.40 33.13 -34.77
N ASP A 223 4.16 33.07 -35.24
CA ASP A 223 3.85 32.94 -36.66
C ASP A 223 4.14 34.25 -37.42
N HIS A 224 3.74 35.40 -36.89
CA HIS A 224 4.15 36.71 -37.41
C HIS A 224 5.68 36.90 -37.40
N LEU A 225 6.38 36.49 -36.32
CA LEU A 225 7.84 36.55 -36.27
C LEU A 225 8.52 35.76 -37.39
N ARG A 226 7.91 34.64 -37.84
CA ARG A 226 8.42 33.81 -38.94
C ARG A 226 8.23 34.43 -40.31
N GLU A 227 7.30 35.38 -40.48
CA GLU A 227 7.14 36.12 -41.74
C GLU A 227 8.33 37.06 -41.97
N HIS A 228 8.84 37.67 -40.90
CA HIS A 228 9.91 38.68 -40.93
C HIS A 228 10.98 38.46 -39.83
N PRO A 229 11.70 37.33 -39.83
CA PRO A 229 12.65 37.00 -38.76
C PRO A 229 13.78 38.02 -38.63
N ASP A 230 14.27 38.55 -39.76
CA ASP A 230 15.33 39.58 -39.83
C ASP A 230 14.94 40.92 -39.18
N TRP A 231 13.67 41.09 -38.79
CA TRP A 231 13.19 42.32 -38.17
C TRP A 231 13.43 42.36 -36.66
N PHE A 232 13.66 41.22 -36.02
CA PHE A 232 13.83 41.04 -34.58
C PHE A 232 15.30 40.84 -34.20
N THR A 233 15.64 41.07 -32.93
CA THR A 233 16.93 40.61 -32.37
C THR A 233 16.83 39.15 -31.93
N ASP A 234 17.95 38.43 -31.86
CA ASP A 234 17.97 37.03 -31.42
C ASP A 234 17.26 36.84 -30.06
N SER A 235 17.52 37.73 -29.09
CA SER A 235 16.88 37.72 -27.77
C SER A 235 15.36 37.88 -27.83
N GLU A 236 14.85 38.71 -28.74
CA GLU A 236 13.42 38.90 -28.96
C GLU A 236 12.78 37.66 -29.61
N SER A 237 13.45 37.10 -30.61
CA SER A 237 13.04 35.83 -31.23
C SER A 237 12.98 34.71 -30.20
N TRP A 238 13.97 34.60 -29.30
CA TRP A 238 13.96 33.61 -28.24
C TRP A 238 12.83 33.85 -27.22
N GLN A 239 12.54 35.10 -26.85
CA GLN A 239 11.43 35.42 -25.93
C GLN A 239 10.06 35.06 -26.52
N VAL A 240 9.84 35.33 -27.81
CA VAL A 240 8.60 34.93 -28.51
C VAL A 240 8.51 33.42 -28.65
N GLU A 241 9.61 32.73 -29.02
CA GLU A 241 9.68 31.26 -29.02
C GLU A 241 9.36 30.66 -27.64
N HIS A 242 9.91 31.24 -26.56
CA HIS A 242 9.66 30.81 -25.18
C HIS A 242 8.19 30.96 -24.79
N ALA A 243 7.61 32.16 -25.00
CA ALA A 243 6.23 32.43 -24.66
C ALA A 243 5.25 31.51 -25.43
N ALA A 244 5.57 31.18 -26.68
CA ALA A 244 4.79 30.25 -27.50
C ALA A 244 4.90 28.80 -27.01
N ALA A 245 6.09 28.37 -26.59
CA ALA A 245 6.30 27.07 -25.95
C ALA A 245 5.52 26.99 -24.62
N ALA A 246 5.62 28.02 -23.77
CA ALA A 246 4.88 28.13 -22.51
C ALA A 246 3.35 28.04 -22.71
N GLN A 247 2.81 28.68 -23.75
CA GLN A 247 1.39 28.55 -24.11
C GLN A 247 1.02 27.14 -24.56
N ARG A 248 1.87 26.47 -25.36
CA ARG A 248 1.69 25.06 -25.73
C ARG A 248 1.76 24.12 -24.53
N ILE A 249 2.61 24.37 -23.53
CA ILE A 249 2.62 23.59 -22.28
C ILE A 249 1.27 23.69 -21.58
N ARG A 250 0.72 24.91 -21.44
CA ARG A 250 -0.60 25.13 -20.82
C ARG A 250 -1.72 24.42 -21.60
N TRP A 251 -1.73 24.51 -22.93
CA TRP A 251 -2.70 23.79 -23.77
C TRP A 251 -2.54 22.27 -23.72
N GLY A 252 -1.31 21.77 -23.76
CA GLY A 252 -1.01 20.34 -23.62
C GLY A 252 -1.52 19.79 -22.28
N ARG A 253 -1.26 20.49 -21.18
CA ARG A 253 -1.81 20.14 -19.85
C ARG A 253 -3.34 20.12 -19.81
N GLN A 254 -4.00 21.01 -20.53
CA GLN A 254 -5.47 20.96 -20.65
C GLN A 254 -5.93 19.79 -21.53
N GLN A 255 -5.25 19.52 -22.64
CA GLN A 255 -5.58 18.41 -23.54
C GLN A 255 -5.44 17.05 -22.83
N LEU A 256 -4.42 16.89 -21.97
CA LEU A 256 -4.25 15.71 -21.12
C LEU A 256 -5.44 15.46 -20.18
N LYS A 257 -6.15 16.51 -19.74
CA LYS A 257 -7.37 16.38 -18.91
C LYS A 257 -8.63 16.11 -19.74
N SER A 258 -8.64 16.45 -21.02
CA SER A 258 -9.85 16.43 -21.88
C SER A 258 -9.89 15.27 -22.88
N LEU A 259 -8.78 14.58 -23.15
CA LEU A 259 -8.69 13.46 -24.10
C LEU A 259 -8.14 12.20 -23.45
N SER A 260 -8.64 11.05 -23.92
CA SER A 260 -8.34 9.71 -23.39
C SER A 260 -7.52 8.81 -24.33
N GLY A 261 -7.32 9.19 -25.59
CA GLY A 261 -6.45 8.48 -26.54
C GLY A 261 -5.03 9.04 -26.60
N PRO A 262 -4.08 8.35 -27.27
CA PRO A 262 -2.66 8.75 -27.36
C PRO A 262 -2.43 10.16 -27.90
N GLU A 263 -3.36 10.70 -28.69
CA GLU A 263 -3.33 12.07 -29.23
C GLU A 263 -3.25 13.15 -28.15
N ARG A 264 -3.63 12.84 -26.90
CA ARG A 264 -3.49 13.71 -25.72
C ARG A 264 -2.07 14.19 -25.47
N PHE A 265 -1.06 13.44 -25.92
CA PHE A 265 0.35 13.80 -25.75
C PHE A 265 0.92 14.68 -26.87
N VAL A 266 0.23 14.85 -28.01
CA VAL A 266 0.80 15.52 -29.20
C VAL A 266 1.28 16.94 -28.91
N ILE A 267 0.49 17.76 -28.21
CA ILE A 267 0.86 19.15 -27.93
C ILE A 267 1.94 19.27 -26.84
N ILE A 268 1.94 18.38 -25.83
CA ILE A 268 2.97 18.42 -24.78
C ILE A 268 4.32 17.88 -25.30
N ASP A 269 4.32 16.86 -26.17
CA ASP A 269 5.53 16.37 -26.86
C ASP A 269 6.13 17.44 -27.79
N GLN A 270 5.29 18.18 -28.53
CA GLN A 270 5.73 19.36 -29.30
C GLN A 270 6.34 20.44 -28.40
N ALA A 271 5.76 20.68 -27.21
CA ALA A 271 6.27 21.68 -26.28
C ALA A 271 7.63 21.29 -25.70
N VAL A 272 7.82 20.01 -25.31
CA VAL A 272 9.12 19.46 -24.87
C VAL A 272 10.18 19.61 -25.97
N ALA A 273 9.85 19.24 -27.21
CA ALA A 273 10.79 19.39 -28.32
C ALA A 273 11.18 20.86 -28.59
N GLN A 274 10.25 21.80 -28.37
CA GLN A 274 10.49 23.23 -28.54
C GLN A 274 11.36 23.82 -27.42
N THR A 275 11.11 23.50 -26.15
CA THR A 275 11.97 23.96 -25.04
C THR A 275 13.38 23.36 -25.14
N GLU A 276 13.50 22.06 -25.46
CA GLU A 276 14.80 21.42 -25.72
C GLU A 276 15.56 22.06 -26.90
N ALA A 277 14.86 22.51 -27.95
CA ALA A 277 15.48 23.19 -29.10
C ALA A 277 15.87 24.63 -28.76
N LEU A 278 15.02 25.38 -28.05
CA LEU A 278 15.29 26.74 -27.62
C LEU A 278 16.47 26.82 -26.66
N LEU A 279 16.57 25.88 -25.71
CA LEU A 279 17.70 25.79 -24.79
C LEU A 279 19.04 25.48 -25.49
N LYS A 280 19.02 24.94 -26.72
CA LYS A 280 20.21 24.78 -27.57
C LYS A 280 20.54 26.03 -28.39
N LYS A 281 19.54 26.87 -28.72
CA LYS A 281 19.72 28.14 -29.43
C LYS A 281 20.31 29.24 -28.53
N VAL A 282 19.79 29.39 -27.31
CA VAL A 282 20.18 30.45 -26.38
C VAL A 282 21.59 30.18 -25.82
N PRO A 283 22.61 31.02 -26.08
CA PRO A 283 23.98 30.79 -25.59
C PRO A 283 24.07 30.76 -24.07
N GLU A 284 24.92 29.89 -23.53
CA GLU A 284 25.17 29.77 -22.09
C GLU A 284 26.18 30.84 -21.62
N THR A 285 25.68 32.05 -21.42
CA THR A 285 26.44 33.20 -20.92
C THR A 285 25.78 33.79 -19.67
N PRO A 286 26.50 34.58 -18.85
CA PRO A 286 25.94 35.19 -17.64
C PRO A 286 24.72 36.08 -17.90
N GLU A 287 24.67 36.76 -19.06
CA GLU A 287 23.57 37.64 -19.47
C GLU A 287 22.28 36.85 -19.75
N ASN A 288 22.42 35.66 -20.34
CA ASN A 288 21.30 34.77 -20.67
C ASN A 288 20.90 33.85 -19.51
N ALA A 289 21.66 33.82 -18.41
CA ALA A 289 21.49 32.83 -17.34
C ALA A 289 20.07 32.80 -16.76
N ALA A 290 19.49 33.98 -16.46
CA ALA A 290 18.12 34.07 -15.93
C ALA A 290 17.08 33.55 -16.92
N PHE A 291 17.18 33.93 -18.20
CA PHE A 291 16.24 33.48 -19.23
C PHE A 291 16.39 31.99 -19.57
N ARG A 292 17.61 31.43 -19.51
CA ARG A 292 17.84 29.98 -19.58
C ARG A 292 17.21 29.24 -18.40
N GLN A 293 17.20 29.82 -17.20
CA GLN A 293 16.49 29.25 -16.05
C GLN A 293 14.97 29.23 -16.27
N GLU A 294 14.38 30.25 -16.89
CA GLU A 294 12.95 30.25 -17.26
C GLU A 294 12.62 29.14 -18.25
N ILE A 295 13.43 28.95 -19.30
CA ILE A 295 13.23 27.86 -20.27
C ILE A 295 13.30 26.48 -19.60
N VAL A 296 14.25 26.27 -18.67
CA VAL A 296 14.37 25.03 -17.90
C VAL A 296 13.20 24.85 -16.92
N ALA A 297 12.68 25.94 -16.36
CA ALA A 297 11.51 25.93 -15.47
C ALA A 297 10.27 25.36 -16.18
N ASP A 298 10.04 25.78 -17.43
CA ASP A 298 8.98 25.26 -18.29
C ASP A 298 9.29 23.86 -18.85
N GLU A 299 10.55 23.55 -19.17
CA GLU A 299 10.98 22.18 -19.55
C GLU A 299 10.62 21.15 -18.47
N VAL A 300 10.86 21.46 -17.19
CA VAL A 300 10.48 20.59 -16.04
C VAL A 300 8.97 20.33 -16.02
N VAL A 301 8.14 21.37 -16.21
CA VAL A 301 6.67 21.24 -16.24
C VAL A 301 6.22 20.38 -17.41
N ALA A 302 6.81 20.58 -18.59
CA ALA A 302 6.48 19.83 -19.79
C ALA A 302 6.84 18.34 -19.65
N LEU A 303 8.05 18.05 -19.15
CA LEU A 303 8.52 16.68 -18.89
C LEU A 303 7.66 15.96 -17.85
N ALA A 304 7.33 16.61 -16.73
CA ALA A 304 6.48 16.04 -15.69
C ALA A 304 5.07 15.75 -16.24
N SER A 305 4.46 16.74 -16.93
CA SER A 305 3.13 16.59 -17.56
C SER A 305 3.10 15.45 -18.59
N ARG A 306 4.22 15.15 -19.25
CA ARG A 306 4.35 14.05 -20.21
C ARG A 306 4.52 12.66 -19.57
N GLY A 307 4.75 12.59 -18.25
CA GLY A 307 5.14 11.36 -17.55
C GLY A 307 6.64 11.05 -17.59
N ARG A 308 7.49 11.94 -18.14
CA ARG A 308 8.96 11.83 -18.10
C ARG A 308 9.49 12.25 -16.72
N MET A 309 8.95 11.69 -15.65
CA MET A 309 9.16 12.13 -14.26
C MET A 309 10.63 12.08 -13.83
N LYS A 310 11.40 11.08 -14.29
CA LYS A 310 12.84 10.97 -14.00
C LYS A 310 13.63 12.14 -14.59
N ASP A 311 13.31 12.51 -15.83
CA ASP A 311 13.96 13.61 -16.54
C ASP A 311 13.56 14.95 -15.93
N ALA A 312 12.28 15.13 -15.58
CA ALA A 312 11.78 16.30 -14.88
C ALA A 312 12.49 16.53 -13.54
N VAL A 313 12.65 15.48 -12.72
CA VAL A 313 13.42 15.54 -11.47
C VAL A 313 14.89 15.86 -11.73
N GLN A 314 15.53 15.24 -12.73
CA GLN A 314 16.93 15.53 -13.06
C GLN A 314 17.14 16.99 -13.49
N ARG A 315 16.24 17.53 -14.32
CA ARG A 315 16.25 18.95 -14.72
C ARG A 315 16.03 19.88 -13.53
N TYR A 316 15.06 19.59 -12.66
CA TYR A 316 14.78 20.36 -11.45
C TYR A 316 15.96 20.37 -10.47
N GLU A 317 16.57 19.20 -10.20
CA GLU A 317 17.73 19.08 -9.30
C GLU A 317 18.94 19.87 -9.82
N ALA A 318 19.17 19.92 -11.14
CA ALA A 318 20.19 20.77 -11.75
C ALA A 318 19.84 22.27 -11.67
N MET A 319 18.59 22.64 -11.97
CA MET A 319 18.09 24.02 -11.91
C MET A 319 18.22 24.61 -10.50
N SER A 320 17.81 23.85 -9.48
CA SER A 320 17.81 24.29 -8.08
C SER A 320 19.20 24.64 -7.51
N GLN A 321 20.29 24.18 -8.14
CA GLN A 321 21.66 24.54 -7.76
C GLN A 321 22.12 25.88 -8.37
N ALA A 322 21.45 26.34 -9.44
CA ALA A 322 21.85 27.49 -10.24
C ALA A 322 21.13 28.80 -9.86
N GLY A 323 19.98 28.75 -9.18
CA GLY A 323 19.27 29.97 -8.80
C GLY A 323 17.89 29.78 -8.18
N LYS A 324 17.09 30.86 -8.19
CA LYS A 324 15.70 30.86 -7.72
C LYS A 324 14.83 30.05 -8.69
N VAL A 325 14.09 29.07 -8.16
CA VAL A 325 13.08 28.32 -8.91
C VAL A 325 11.70 28.99 -8.75
N PRO A 326 10.85 29.06 -9.79
CA PRO A 326 9.43 29.45 -9.67
C PRO A 326 8.61 28.51 -8.77
N ALA A 327 7.43 28.92 -8.31
CA ALA A 327 6.60 28.03 -7.50
C ALA A 327 5.93 26.95 -8.35
N TYR A 328 5.43 27.29 -9.54
CA TYR A 328 4.81 26.32 -10.46
C TYR A 328 5.76 25.16 -10.84
N THR A 329 7.05 25.43 -11.03
CA THR A 329 8.07 24.42 -11.33
C THR A 329 8.29 23.48 -10.14
N ARG A 330 8.23 23.99 -8.90
CA ARG A 330 8.31 23.16 -7.70
C ARG A 330 7.09 22.27 -7.52
N VAL A 331 5.91 22.69 -7.96
CA VAL A 331 4.71 21.82 -7.99
C VAL A 331 4.97 20.61 -8.88
N SER A 332 5.35 20.83 -10.15
CA SER A 332 5.65 19.72 -11.08
C SER A 332 6.83 18.85 -10.63
N ALA A 333 7.83 19.41 -9.95
CA ALA A 333 8.87 18.62 -9.30
C ALA A 333 8.34 17.79 -8.13
N GLY A 334 7.43 18.35 -7.32
CA GLY A 334 6.74 17.63 -6.24
C GLY A 334 5.91 16.46 -6.74
N ASP A 335 5.14 16.67 -7.81
CA ASP A 335 4.34 15.63 -8.48
C ASP A 335 5.24 14.51 -9.00
N ALA A 336 6.32 14.87 -9.70
CA ALA A 336 7.31 13.91 -10.20
C ALA A 336 8.06 13.18 -9.06
N TYR A 337 8.35 13.84 -7.94
CA TYR A 337 8.91 13.18 -6.75
C TYR A 337 7.93 12.21 -6.12
N SER A 338 6.64 12.56 -6.04
CA SER A 338 5.62 11.71 -5.46
C SER A 338 5.35 10.47 -6.32
N TYR A 339 5.24 10.65 -7.65
CA TYR A 339 5.16 9.56 -8.61
C TYR A 339 6.37 8.60 -8.48
N LEU A 340 7.57 9.13 -8.23
CA LEU A 340 8.79 8.34 -8.03
C LEU A 340 8.99 7.85 -6.59
N GLU A 341 7.95 7.88 -5.75
CA GLU A 341 7.94 7.44 -4.34
C GLU A 341 9.05 8.08 -3.48
N LYS A 342 9.28 9.39 -3.67
CA LYS A 342 10.18 10.23 -2.87
C LYS A 342 9.41 11.30 -2.05
N PRO A 343 8.58 10.90 -1.07
CA PRO A 343 7.63 11.79 -0.40
C PRO A 343 8.30 12.88 0.46
N ASP A 344 9.53 12.69 0.94
CA ASP A 344 10.30 13.74 1.63
C ASP A 344 10.64 14.90 0.69
N ARG A 345 11.09 14.60 -0.54
CA ARG A 345 11.39 15.59 -1.56
C ARG A 345 10.11 16.22 -2.14
N ALA A 346 9.05 15.43 -2.30
CA ALA A 346 7.75 15.95 -2.72
C ALA A 346 7.22 16.99 -1.73
N ALA A 347 7.16 16.64 -0.43
CA ALA A 347 6.74 17.56 0.62
C ALA A 347 7.61 18.83 0.68
N ALA A 348 8.93 18.70 0.60
CA ALA A 348 9.83 19.87 0.57
C ALA A 348 9.56 20.78 -0.64
N ALA A 349 9.29 20.21 -1.81
CA ALA A 349 8.96 20.97 -3.02
C ALA A 349 7.61 21.68 -2.89
N TYR A 350 6.55 20.97 -2.45
CA TYR A 350 5.22 21.55 -2.25
C TYR A 350 5.19 22.63 -1.16
N ALA A 351 5.82 22.38 0.00
CA ALA A 351 5.88 23.36 1.08
C ALA A 351 6.62 24.65 0.67
N GLN A 352 7.68 24.53 -0.12
CA GLN A 352 8.39 25.69 -0.67
C GLN A 352 7.60 26.38 -1.79
N ALA A 353 6.84 25.64 -2.61
CA ALA A 353 5.93 26.22 -3.60
C ALA A 353 4.85 27.08 -2.93
N LEU A 354 4.16 26.55 -1.92
CA LEU A 354 3.14 27.27 -1.13
C LEU A 354 3.67 28.51 -0.40
N LYS A 355 4.98 28.57 -0.14
CA LYS A 355 5.64 29.69 0.52
C LYS A 355 6.05 30.80 -0.45
N ASP A 356 6.53 30.42 -1.64
CA ASP A 356 7.11 31.36 -2.61
C ASP A 356 6.13 31.86 -3.67
N ALA A 357 4.95 31.22 -3.82
CA ALA A 357 3.98 31.51 -4.88
C ALA A 357 3.34 32.89 -4.78
N GLY A 358 3.22 33.55 -5.93
CA GLY A 358 2.32 34.70 -6.10
C GLY A 358 0.84 34.31 -6.17
N PRO A 359 -0.10 35.25 -5.96
CA PRO A 359 -1.53 35.01 -6.15
C PRO A 359 -1.83 34.47 -7.55
N GLY A 360 -2.46 33.29 -7.63
CA GLY A 360 -2.80 32.64 -8.91
C GLY A 360 -1.63 31.97 -9.66
N GLU A 361 -0.42 31.89 -9.08
CA GLU A 361 0.70 31.17 -9.71
C GLU A 361 0.53 29.64 -9.65
N ILE A 362 -0.14 29.14 -8.62
CA ILE A 362 -0.36 27.70 -8.37
C ILE A 362 -1.79 27.41 -7.89
N GLU A 363 -2.30 26.24 -8.25
CA GLU A 363 -3.56 25.70 -7.72
C GLU A 363 -3.35 25.30 -6.25
N THR A 364 -3.67 26.20 -5.33
CA THR A 364 -3.23 26.09 -3.93
C THR A 364 -3.79 24.85 -3.24
N GLY A 365 -5.06 24.48 -3.50
CA GLY A 365 -5.68 23.28 -2.93
C GLY A 365 -5.03 21.98 -3.40
N ASP A 366 -4.68 21.86 -4.68
CA ASP A 366 -4.02 20.68 -5.26
C ASP A 366 -2.63 20.46 -4.62
N VAL A 367 -1.88 21.56 -4.44
CA VAL A 367 -0.54 21.54 -3.83
C VAL A 367 -0.60 21.23 -2.33
N GLN A 368 -1.64 21.71 -1.64
CA GLN A 368 -1.90 21.35 -0.24
C GLN A 368 -2.29 19.87 -0.09
N GLU A 369 -3.10 19.32 -1.00
CA GLU A 369 -3.41 17.89 -1.03
C GLU A 369 -2.17 17.03 -1.31
N GLY A 370 -1.33 17.45 -2.26
CA GLY A 370 -0.04 16.80 -2.52
C GLY A 370 0.89 16.78 -1.30
N LEU A 371 0.99 17.90 -0.59
CA LEU A 371 1.77 18.01 0.66
C LEU A 371 1.18 17.12 1.77
N PHE A 372 -0.14 17.13 1.95
CA PHE A 372 -0.84 16.32 2.95
C PHE A 372 -0.50 14.83 2.82
N TYR A 373 -0.60 14.26 1.60
CA TYR A 373 -0.24 12.85 1.42
C TYR A 373 1.27 12.59 1.57
N ALA A 374 2.12 13.51 1.09
CA ALA A 374 3.58 13.38 1.23
C ALA A 374 4.04 13.44 2.70
N ASP A 375 3.37 14.20 3.55
CA ASP A 375 3.57 14.20 5.00
C ASP A 375 3.09 12.88 5.63
N LEU A 376 1.91 12.36 5.27
CA LEU A 376 1.45 11.04 5.74
C LEU A 376 2.40 9.91 5.33
N ASP A 377 2.93 9.92 4.10
CA ASP A 377 3.86 8.91 3.60
C ASP A 377 5.25 8.98 4.22
N THR A 378 5.65 10.11 4.80
CA THR A 378 6.87 10.22 5.61
C THR A 378 6.62 10.03 7.11
N GLY A 379 5.39 9.71 7.50
CA GLY A 379 5.01 9.58 8.91
C GLY A 379 5.02 10.90 9.69
N ARG A 380 4.91 12.05 9.00
CA ARG A 380 4.74 13.41 9.55
C ARG A 380 3.27 13.72 9.80
N TYR A 381 2.65 12.92 10.67
CA TYR A 381 1.21 12.97 10.92
C TYR A 381 0.74 14.28 11.56
N GLU A 382 1.55 14.86 12.44
CA GLU A 382 1.28 16.15 13.10
C GLU A 382 1.34 17.32 12.12
N GLU A 383 2.26 17.29 11.16
CA GLU A 383 2.38 18.28 10.09
C GLU A 383 1.21 18.18 9.10
N ALA A 384 0.86 16.97 8.65
CA ALA A 384 -0.33 16.73 7.84
C ALA A 384 -1.61 17.20 8.54
N ARG A 385 -1.69 17.02 9.87
CA ARG A 385 -2.81 17.50 10.70
C ARG A 385 -2.86 19.02 10.78
N ALA A 386 -1.72 19.67 11.04
CA ALA A 386 -1.64 21.12 11.14
C ALA A 386 -1.96 21.80 9.79
N LEU A 387 -1.53 21.19 8.68
CA LEU A 387 -1.92 21.61 7.33
C LEU A 387 -3.44 21.52 7.13
N LEU A 388 -4.04 20.37 7.43
CA LEU A 388 -5.48 20.16 7.31
C LEU A 388 -6.31 21.13 8.18
N ASP A 389 -5.91 21.36 9.43
CA ASP A 389 -6.58 22.32 10.32
C ASP A 389 -6.47 23.76 9.79
N LYS A 390 -5.36 24.12 9.12
CA LYS A 390 -5.23 25.38 8.37
C LYS A 390 -6.15 25.41 7.14
N MET A 391 -6.14 24.37 6.30
CA MET A 391 -6.99 24.29 5.10
C MET A 391 -8.47 24.48 5.46
N LYS A 392 -8.90 23.92 6.59
CA LYS A 392 -10.26 24.06 7.15
C LYS A 392 -10.60 25.46 7.65
N ALA A 393 -9.63 26.22 8.13
CA ALA A 393 -9.82 27.63 8.50
C ALA A 393 -9.87 28.55 7.28
N ASP A 394 -9.02 28.27 6.28
CA ASP A 394 -8.91 29.06 5.05
C ASP A 394 -10.09 28.79 4.08
N ASN A 395 -10.69 27.58 4.13
CA ASN A 395 -11.78 27.14 3.24
C ASN A 395 -13.11 26.88 3.98
N PRO A 396 -13.86 27.94 4.36
CA PRO A 396 -15.26 27.80 4.78
C PRO A 396 -16.15 27.34 3.61
N GLU A 397 -17.35 26.86 3.95
CA GLU A 397 -18.36 26.32 3.00
C GLU A 397 -18.73 27.28 1.86
N TYR A 398 -18.74 28.58 2.15
CA TYR A 398 -19.04 29.64 1.19
C TYR A 398 -17.85 30.57 1.05
N VAL A 399 -17.55 30.99 -0.19
CA VAL A 399 -16.43 31.89 -0.50
C VAL A 399 -16.64 33.24 0.19
N ARG A 400 -15.73 33.61 1.10
CA ARG A 400 -15.81 34.86 1.84
C ARG A 400 -15.55 36.04 0.90
N LEU A 401 -16.47 37.02 0.89
CA LEU A 401 -16.45 38.18 -0.01
C LEU A 401 -16.62 37.83 -1.51
N ALA A 402 -17.27 36.72 -1.84
CA ALA A 402 -17.70 36.48 -3.21
C ALA A 402 -18.68 37.57 -3.71
N PRO A 403 -18.74 37.82 -5.04
CA PRO A 403 -19.70 38.76 -5.62
C PRO A 403 -21.17 38.42 -5.34
N GLU A 404 -21.46 37.13 -5.14
CA GLU A 404 -22.77 36.60 -4.78
C GLU A 404 -22.71 35.97 -3.37
N ALA A 405 -23.66 36.32 -2.52
CA ALA A 405 -23.72 35.76 -1.17
C ALA A 405 -24.16 34.30 -1.24
N GLY A 406 -23.37 33.39 -0.66
CA GLY A 406 -23.64 31.96 -0.72
C GLY A 406 -23.01 31.24 -1.92
N THR A 407 -22.08 31.86 -2.66
CA THR A 407 -21.23 31.11 -3.62
C THR A 407 -20.49 29.98 -2.89
N PRO A 408 -20.71 28.70 -3.23
CA PRO A 408 -20.03 27.58 -2.58
C PRO A 408 -18.52 27.62 -2.83
N ASN A 409 -17.73 27.22 -1.84
CA ASN A 409 -16.30 27.07 -1.99
C ASN A 409 -15.97 25.68 -2.58
N PRO A 410 -15.34 25.59 -3.77
CA PRO A 410 -15.00 24.29 -4.38
C PRO A 410 -14.09 23.43 -3.48
N ASP A 411 -13.10 24.03 -2.82
CA ASP A 411 -12.15 23.33 -1.95
C ASP A 411 -12.79 22.83 -0.64
N TYR A 412 -14.00 23.27 -0.28
CA TYR A 412 -14.67 22.77 0.94
C TYR A 412 -14.88 21.25 0.89
N SER A 413 -15.35 20.73 -0.24
CA SER A 413 -15.55 19.30 -0.45
C SER A 413 -14.24 18.51 -0.30
N ARG A 414 -13.16 19.01 -0.90
CA ARG A 414 -11.79 18.47 -0.79
C ARG A 414 -11.32 18.43 0.66
N VAL A 415 -11.43 19.53 1.40
CA VAL A 415 -11.05 19.57 2.83
C VAL A 415 -11.86 18.56 3.65
N LYS A 416 -13.15 18.37 3.35
CA LYS A 416 -13.98 17.37 4.05
C LYS A 416 -13.60 15.93 3.73
N ARG A 417 -13.23 15.64 2.48
CA ARG A 417 -12.65 14.36 2.08
C ARG A 417 -11.33 14.10 2.79
N LEU A 418 -10.42 15.07 2.81
CA LEU A 418 -9.11 14.95 3.49
C LEU A 418 -9.25 14.84 5.02
N GLU A 419 -10.20 15.54 5.63
CA GLU A 419 -10.53 15.44 7.07
C GLU A 419 -10.94 14.02 7.44
N ALA A 420 -11.76 13.37 6.61
CA ALA A 420 -12.19 12.00 6.83
C ALA A 420 -11.10 10.96 6.47
N GLN A 421 -10.35 11.16 5.38
CA GLN A 421 -9.22 10.31 5.00
C GLN A 421 -8.09 10.36 6.02
N TYR A 422 -7.81 11.51 6.66
CA TYR A 422 -6.86 11.60 7.76
C TYR A 422 -7.24 10.64 8.90
N LEU A 423 -8.53 10.59 9.28
CA LEU A 423 -9.02 9.70 10.33
C LEU A 423 -8.84 8.21 9.93
N VAL A 424 -9.20 7.85 8.70
CA VAL A 424 -8.97 6.49 8.16
C VAL A 424 -7.47 6.12 8.20
N LEU A 425 -6.62 6.98 7.66
CA LEU A 425 -5.18 6.73 7.50
C LEU A 425 -4.37 6.78 8.81
N THR A 426 -4.95 7.35 9.88
CA THR A 426 -4.34 7.40 11.22
C THR A 426 -5.00 6.46 12.23
N GLY A 427 -5.82 5.50 11.75
CA GLY A 427 -6.38 4.42 12.56
C GLY A 427 -7.58 4.81 13.42
N ARG A 428 -8.27 5.92 13.10
CA ARG A 428 -9.62 6.29 13.59
C ARG A 428 -10.67 5.94 12.54
N THR A 429 -10.58 4.72 11.99
CA THR A 429 -11.26 4.27 10.78
C THR A 429 -12.76 4.49 10.83
N HIS A 430 -13.47 4.00 11.86
CA HIS A 430 -14.92 4.16 11.97
C HIS A 430 -15.38 5.63 11.94
N GLU A 431 -14.61 6.55 12.53
CA GLU A 431 -14.95 7.98 12.54
C GLU A 431 -14.74 8.62 11.16
N GLY A 432 -13.66 8.23 10.46
CA GLY A 432 -13.41 8.63 9.07
C GLY A 432 -14.45 8.06 8.11
N ILE A 433 -14.83 6.80 8.27
CA ILE A 433 -15.87 6.12 7.49
C ILE A 433 -17.23 6.77 7.71
N ALA A 434 -17.63 7.04 8.95
CA ALA A 434 -18.87 7.74 9.26
C ALA A 434 -18.90 9.16 8.66
N ALA A 435 -17.76 9.86 8.65
CA ALA A 435 -17.64 11.15 7.98
C ALA A 435 -17.77 11.02 6.45
N LEU A 436 -17.14 10.03 5.82
CA LEU A 436 -17.27 9.76 4.38
C LEU A 436 -18.70 9.36 3.98
N ASP A 437 -19.35 8.49 4.76
CA ASP A 437 -20.74 8.07 4.51
C ASP A 437 -21.71 9.25 4.66
N LYS A 438 -21.45 10.19 5.60
CA LYS A 438 -22.17 11.46 5.68
C LYS A 438 -21.99 12.30 4.42
N TRP A 439 -20.76 12.58 4.00
CA TRP A 439 -20.52 13.45 2.83
C TRP A 439 -20.98 12.82 1.51
N ARG A 440 -20.94 11.48 1.37
CA ARG A 440 -21.55 10.77 0.24
C ARG A 440 -23.08 10.85 0.26
N HIS A 441 -23.72 11.01 1.42
CA HIS A 441 -25.17 11.27 1.46
C HIS A 441 -25.52 12.69 0.99
N GLU A 442 -24.69 13.68 1.35
CA GLU A 442 -24.88 15.08 0.93
C GLU A 442 -24.45 15.34 -0.53
N ALA A 443 -23.47 14.58 -1.04
CA ALA A 443 -22.96 14.66 -2.41
C ALA A 443 -22.79 13.24 -3.03
N PRO A 444 -23.89 12.57 -3.42
CA PRO A 444 -23.86 11.17 -3.88
C PRO A 444 -23.03 10.95 -5.16
N PHE A 445 -23.12 11.86 -6.12
CA PHE A 445 -22.43 11.80 -7.42
C PHE A 445 -20.98 12.34 -7.39
N ALA A 446 -20.38 12.47 -6.21
CA ALA A 446 -19.01 12.96 -6.08
C ALA A 446 -18.01 11.79 -6.06
N ALA A 447 -17.46 11.47 -7.24
CA ALA A 447 -16.47 10.40 -7.45
C ALA A 447 -15.33 10.36 -6.42
N SER A 448 -14.90 11.53 -5.93
CA SER A 448 -13.83 11.65 -4.93
C SER A 448 -14.24 11.14 -3.54
N PHE A 449 -15.49 11.36 -3.09
CA PHE A 449 -16.03 10.78 -1.86
C PHE A 449 -16.30 9.28 -2.00
N VAL A 450 -16.82 8.85 -3.15
CA VAL A 450 -17.04 7.42 -3.45
C VAL A 450 -15.71 6.67 -3.44
N SER A 451 -14.70 7.18 -4.14
CA SER A 451 -13.35 6.62 -4.15
C SER A 451 -12.73 6.58 -2.76
N ALA A 452 -12.82 7.67 -1.97
CA ALA A 452 -12.29 7.71 -0.62
C ALA A 452 -12.97 6.72 0.33
N ARG A 453 -14.28 6.46 0.16
CA ARG A 453 -15.05 5.51 0.97
C ARG A 453 -14.80 4.05 0.57
N ALA A 454 -14.54 3.78 -0.70
CA ALA A 454 -14.08 2.48 -1.18
C ALA A 454 -12.63 2.20 -0.76
N ASP A 455 -11.72 3.18 -0.86
CA ASP A 455 -10.38 3.13 -0.25
C ASP A 455 -10.48 2.86 1.28
N GLY A 456 -11.47 3.45 1.95
CA GLY A 456 -11.77 3.20 3.36
C GLY A 456 -12.23 1.77 3.64
N ALA A 457 -13.08 1.18 2.79
CA ALA A 457 -13.46 -0.23 2.89
C ALA A 457 -12.24 -1.16 2.75
N MET A 458 -11.28 -0.85 1.87
CA MET A 458 -10.01 -1.59 1.80
C MET A 458 -9.23 -1.53 3.13
N VAL A 459 -9.24 -0.39 3.83
CA VAL A 459 -8.60 -0.24 5.15
C VAL A 459 -9.32 -1.06 6.23
N GLN A 460 -10.65 -1.14 6.18
CA GLN A 460 -11.48 -1.97 7.07
C GLN A 460 -11.36 -3.49 6.84
N ALA A 461 -10.54 -3.92 5.86
CA ALA A 461 -10.49 -5.30 5.35
C ALA A 461 -11.80 -5.78 4.69
N GLU A 462 -12.50 -4.88 3.99
CA GLU A 462 -13.75 -5.14 3.26
C GLU A 462 -13.58 -5.06 1.71
N PRO A 463 -12.76 -5.92 1.07
CA PRO A 463 -12.48 -5.85 -0.37
C PRO A 463 -13.68 -6.16 -1.28
N TYR A 464 -14.64 -7.00 -0.89
CA TYR A 464 -15.87 -7.21 -1.67
C TYR A 464 -16.72 -5.94 -1.68
N THR A 465 -16.90 -5.31 -0.52
CA THR A 465 -17.60 -4.01 -0.39
C THR A 465 -16.91 -2.93 -1.22
N ALA A 466 -15.58 -2.83 -1.15
CA ALA A 466 -14.83 -1.88 -1.98
C ALA A 466 -14.98 -2.13 -3.48
N ARG A 467 -14.85 -3.39 -3.94
CA ARG A 467 -15.04 -3.76 -5.35
C ARG A 467 -16.44 -3.43 -5.82
N ALA A 468 -17.47 -3.69 -5.00
CA ALA A 468 -18.85 -3.36 -5.31
C ALA A 468 -19.08 -1.84 -5.40
N MET A 469 -18.49 -1.05 -4.48
CA MET A 469 -18.55 0.41 -4.53
C MET A 469 -17.90 0.98 -5.81
N TYR A 470 -16.71 0.51 -6.18
CA TYR A 470 -16.07 0.94 -7.43
C TYR A 470 -16.86 0.50 -8.66
N LYS A 471 -17.37 -0.74 -8.71
CA LYS A 471 -18.19 -1.22 -9.84
C LYS A 471 -19.47 -0.39 -10.02
N ALA A 472 -20.15 -0.04 -8.93
CA ALA A 472 -21.30 0.85 -8.99
C ALA A 472 -20.92 2.25 -9.51
N ALA A 473 -19.79 2.80 -9.02
CA ALA A 473 -19.30 4.11 -9.43
C ALA A 473 -18.92 4.20 -10.93
N LEU A 474 -18.51 3.10 -11.56
CA LEU A 474 -18.25 3.07 -13.02
C LEU A 474 -19.49 3.35 -13.87
N SER A 475 -20.70 3.16 -13.33
CA SER A 475 -21.96 3.50 -14.03
C SER A 475 -22.19 5.02 -14.09
N GLU A 476 -21.63 5.78 -13.14
CA GLU A 476 -21.76 7.24 -13.04
C GLU A 476 -20.51 7.97 -13.57
N HIS A 477 -19.33 7.36 -13.38
CA HIS A 477 -18.03 7.93 -13.70
C HIS A 477 -17.14 6.95 -14.50
N PRO A 478 -17.56 6.54 -15.71
CA PRO A 478 -16.86 5.50 -16.49
C PRO A 478 -15.43 5.87 -16.88
N ASP A 479 -15.12 7.16 -17.00
CA ASP A 479 -13.80 7.67 -17.38
C ASP A 479 -12.93 8.13 -16.17
N ASP A 480 -13.39 7.97 -14.91
CA ASP A 480 -12.59 8.37 -13.76
C ASP A 480 -11.45 7.38 -13.48
N LEU A 481 -10.22 7.86 -13.66
CA LEU A 481 -8.99 7.07 -13.50
C LEU A 481 -8.80 6.54 -12.07
N SER A 482 -9.28 7.23 -11.03
CA SER A 482 -9.23 6.74 -9.65
C SER A 482 -10.26 5.65 -9.40
N VAL A 483 -11.46 5.76 -9.96
CA VAL A 483 -12.51 4.73 -9.86
C VAL A 483 -12.06 3.45 -10.58
N MET A 484 -11.61 3.55 -11.83
CA MET A 484 -11.10 2.38 -12.58
C MET A 484 -9.87 1.76 -11.90
N SER A 485 -8.88 2.56 -11.50
CA SER A 485 -7.68 2.04 -10.79
C SER A 485 -8.04 1.42 -9.43
N GLY A 486 -9.08 1.94 -8.76
CA GLY A 486 -9.63 1.41 -7.53
C GLY A 486 -10.31 0.05 -7.74
N TYR A 487 -11.13 -0.08 -8.79
CA TYR A 487 -11.77 -1.34 -9.17
C TYR A 487 -10.73 -2.44 -9.44
N GLY A 488 -9.72 -2.17 -10.27
CA GLY A 488 -8.63 -3.13 -10.53
C GLY A 488 -7.88 -3.56 -9.27
N ARG A 489 -7.63 -2.63 -8.34
CA ARG A 489 -6.97 -2.92 -7.05
C ARG A 489 -7.86 -3.73 -6.10
N ALA A 490 -9.16 -3.43 -6.03
CA ALA A 490 -10.11 -4.18 -5.20
C ALA A 490 -10.36 -5.59 -5.76
N SER A 491 -10.32 -5.79 -7.09
CA SER A 491 -10.31 -7.11 -7.72
C SER A 491 -9.03 -7.88 -7.40
N LEU A 492 -7.85 -7.24 -7.48
CA LEU A 492 -6.58 -7.87 -7.12
C LEU A 492 -6.53 -8.30 -5.63
N ALA A 493 -7.21 -7.58 -4.74
CA ALA A 493 -7.35 -7.93 -3.32
C ALA A 493 -8.17 -9.20 -3.06
N LEU A 494 -8.99 -9.59 -4.04
CA LEU A 494 -9.83 -10.79 -4.03
C LEU A 494 -9.21 -11.91 -4.87
N ASP A 495 -7.95 -11.80 -5.29
CA ASP A 495 -7.31 -12.77 -6.20
C ASP A 495 -8.02 -12.90 -7.58
N ASP A 496 -8.85 -11.91 -7.96
CA ASP A 496 -9.36 -11.73 -9.32
C ASP A 496 -8.28 -11.02 -10.18
N LEU A 497 -7.24 -11.80 -10.48
CA LEU A 497 -6.08 -11.34 -11.24
C LEU A 497 -6.45 -10.97 -12.69
N LYS A 498 -7.46 -11.63 -13.27
CA LYS A 498 -7.88 -11.34 -14.64
C LYS A 498 -8.45 -9.92 -14.76
N THR A 499 -9.42 -9.55 -13.92
CA THR A 499 -9.99 -8.21 -13.94
C THR A 499 -8.93 -7.15 -13.63
N ALA A 500 -8.02 -7.43 -12.68
CA ALA A 500 -6.93 -6.53 -12.34
C ALA A 500 -5.98 -6.26 -13.53
N LYS A 501 -5.67 -7.27 -14.35
CA LYS A 501 -4.87 -7.13 -15.58
C LYS A 501 -5.59 -6.36 -16.67
N ASP A 502 -6.82 -6.77 -17.02
CA ASP A 502 -7.60 -6.15 -18.10
C ASP A 502 -7.78 -4.63 -17.84
N VAL A 503 -7.95 -4.23 -16.58
CA VAL A 503 -8.00 -2.82 -16.14
C VAL A 503 -6.62 -2.15 -16.19
N ALA A 504 -5.57 -2.78 -15.65
CA ALA A 504 -4.24 -2.17 -15.58
C ALA A 504 -3.62 -1.96 -16.98
N ASP A 505 -3.62 -3.00 -17.83
CA ASP A 505 -3.09 -2.93 -19.18
C ASP A 505 -3.87 -1.90 -20.02
N GLY A 506 -5.20 -1.88 -19.88
CA GLY A 506 -6.08 -0.92 -20.55
C GLY A 506 -5.91 0.55 -20.10
N LEU A 507 -5.26 0.82 -18.97
CA LEU A 507 -5.01 2.17 -18.44
C LEU A 507 -3.56 2.62 -18.61
N ASP A 508 -2.58 1.75 -18.35
CA ASP A 508 -1.14 2.08 -18.32
C ASP A 508 -0.64 2.59 -19.68
N GLU A 509 -1.15 2.04 -20.79
CA GLU A 509 -0.81 2.50 -22.15
C GLU A 509 -1.33 3.92 -22.46
N ARG A 510 -2.46 4.33 -21.86
CA ARG A 510 -3.16 5.59 -22.18
C ARG A 510 -2.87 6.71 -21.18
N PHE A 511 -2.65 6.35 -19.92
CA PHE A 511 -2.46 7.27 -18.79
C PHE A 511 -1.21 6.94 -17.94
N PRO A 512 -0.04 6.67 -18.55
CA PRO A 512 1.18 6.31 -17.82
C PRO A 512 1.66 7.40 -16.86
N GLU A 513 1.25 8.67 -17.06
CA GLU A 513 1.58 9.77 -16.16
C GLU A 513 0.71 9.84 -14.90
N ASN A 514 -0.39 9.07 -14.83
CA ASN A 514 -1.32 9.13 -13.71
C ASN A 514 -0.85 8.28 -12.52
N GLY A 515 -0.72 8.90 -11.34
CA GLY A 515 -0.23 8.24 -10.13
C GLY A 515 -1.09 7.06 -9.64
N SER A 516 -2.40 7.06 -9.87
CA SER A 516 -3.27 5.94 -9.46
C SER A 516 -3.15 4.73 -10.39
N VAL A 517 -2.99 4.98 -11.70
CA VAL A 517 -2.71 3.96 -12.72
C VAL A 517 -1.33 3.35 -12.45
N HIS A 518 -0.30 4.18 -12.28
CA HIS A 518 1.05 3.73 -11.95
C HIS A 518 1.09 2.88 -10.66
N ALA A 519 0.35 3.30 -9.63
CA ALA A 519 0.23 2.53 -8.40
C ALA A 519 -0.47 1.17 -8.63
N LEU A 520 -1.52 1.10 -9.47
CA LEU A 520 -2.18 -0.18 -9.80
C LEU A 520 -1.22 -1.09 -10.58
N ARG A 521 -0.50 -0.56 -11.58
CA ARG A 521 0.52 -1.28 -12.33
C ARG A 521 1.57 -1.89 -11.40
N LYS A 522 2.12 -1.10 -10.46
CA LYS A 522 3.07 -1.58 -9.45
C LYS A 522 2.45 -2.66 -8.53
N ASP A 523 1.20 -2.52 -8.11
CA ASP A 523 0.53 -3.53 -7.28
C ASP A 523 0.33 -4.85 -8.03
N LEU A 524 0.00 -4.79 -9.33
CA LEU A 524 -0.15 -5.92 -10.23
C LEU A 524 1.20 -6.60 -10.54
N ASP A 525 2.21 -5.85 -10.98
CA ASP A 525 3.54 -6.39 -11.32
C ASP A 525 4.10 -7.22 -10.17
N VAL A 526 4.03 -6.72 -8.94
CA VAL A 526 4.55 -7.43 -7.77
C VAL A 526 3.55 -8.49 -7.25
N TYR A 527 2.31 -8.58 -7.74
CA TYR A 527 1.46 -9.78 -7.56
C TYR A 527 1.87 -10.88 -8.55
N GLN A 528 2.41 -10.48 -9.71
CA GLN A 528 2.88 -11.39 -10.75
C GLN A 528 4.33 -11.86 -10.56
N SER A 529 5.13 -11.19 -9.72
CA SER A 529 6.45 -11.67 -9.32
C SER A 529 6.41 -13.10 -8.75
N PRO A 530 7.43 -13.94 -9.02
CA PRO A 530 7.70 -15.14 -8.20
C PRO A 530 7.88 -14.75 -6.72
N GLN A 531 7.66 -15.66 -5.79
CA GLN A 531 7.64 -15.33 -4.36
C GLN A 531 8.46 -16.33 -3.54
N LEU A 532 9.31 -15.83 -2.64
CA LEU A 532 10.08 -16.59 -1.66
C LEU A 532 9.58 -16.27 -0.25
N ILE A 533 9.13 -17.30 0.45
CA ILE A 533 8.72 -17.25 1.86
C ILE A 533 9.68 -18.13 2.65
N ILE A 534 10.33 -17.57 3.67
CA ILE A 534 11.20 -18.30 4.61
C ILE A 534 10.72 -18.01 6.03
N GLU A 535 10.44 -19.06 6.79
CA GLU A 535 10.11 -18.98 8.21
C GLU A 535 11.16 -19.81 8.97
N ALA A 536 11.82 -19.21 9.94
CA ALA A 536 12.82 -19.88 10.76
C ALA A 536 12.53 -19.66 12.24
N THR A 537 12.60 -20.74 13.03
CA THR A 537 12.39 -20.73 14.48
C THR A 537 13.57 -21.40 15.19
N GLY A 538 13.89 -20.91 16.38
CA GLY A 538 14.92 -21.49 17.23
C GLY A 538 14.51 -21.41 18.70
N ASP A 539 14.57 -22.53 19.40
CA ASP A 539 13.97 -22.73 20.71
C ASP A 539 14.99 -23.36 21.68
N LYS A 540 14.94 -22.97 22.95
CA LYS A 540 15.85 -23.46 24.00
C LYS A 540 15.21 -23.44 25.39
N GLY A 541 15.59 -24.39 26.24
CA GLY A 541 15.19 -24.41 27.66
C GLY A 541 13.75 -24.86 27.87
N ASN A 542 13.25 -25.63 26.91
CA ASN A 542 11.95 -26.29 26.94
C ASN A 542 12.22 -27.80 26.92
N ALA A 543 13.03 -28.25 27.90
CA ALA A 543 13.80 -29.52 27.92
C ALA A 543 12.93 -30.75 27.69
N VAL A 544 11.67 -30.55 28.03
CA VAL A 544 10.62 -31.51 27.83
C VAL A 544 10.44 -31.72 26.28
N PHE A 545 10.36 -30.74 25.34
CA PHE A 545 10.37 -31.04 23.86
C PHE A 545 11.67 -31.70 23.51
N ALA A 546 12.68 -30.93 23.83
CA ALA A 546 13.94 -30.75 23.17
C ALA A 546 14.64 -29.68 24.00
N ASP A 547 15.84 -29.96 24.48
CA ASP A 547 16.65 -28.98 25.18
C ASP A 547 16.95 -27.78 24.26
N GLN A 548 17.08 -28.06 22.96
CA GLN A 548 17.21 -27.12 21.85
C GLN A 548 16.47 -27.63 20.61
N GLU A 549 15.75 -26.77 19.92
CA GLU A 549 15.10 -27.05 18.63
C GLU A 549 15.38 -25.92 17.63
N PHE A 550 15.48 -26.24 16.35
CA PHE A 550 15.59 -25.29 15.25
C PHE A 550 14.85 -25.82 14.02
N GLY A 551 14.11 -24.96 13.35
CA GLY A 551 13.39 -25.27 12.12
C GLY A 551 13.52 -24.15 11.09
N VAL A 552 13.60 -24.53 9.81
CA VAL A 552 13.46 -23.64 8.67
C VAL A 552 12.44 -24.24 7.72
N ASN A 553 11.38 -23.49 7.47
CA ASN A 553 10.44 -23.68 6.38
C ASN A 553 10.82 -22.71 5.24
N THR A 554 10.78 -23.17 4.00
CA THR A 554 11.06 -22.37 2.81
C THR A 554 10.10 -22.78 1.70
N ARG A 555 9.32 -21.82 1.19
CA ARG A 555 8.47 -22.00 0.01
C ARG A 555 8.89 -21.03 -1.07
N ALA A 556 9.02 -21.50 -2.31
CA ALA A 556 9.27 -20.66 -3.47
C ALA A 556 8.19 -20.93 -4.54
N TYR A 557 7.44 -19.89 -4.87
CA TYR A 557 6.36 -19.88 -5.86
C TYR A 557 6.85 -19.25 -7.16
N SER A 558 6.36 -19.74 -8.30
CA SER A 558 6.45 -19.06 -9.59
C SER A 558 5.57 -17.80 -9.59
N GLY A 559 5.78 -16.93 -10.59
CA GLY A 559 4.72 -16.00 -10.98
C GLY A 559 3.46 -16.76 -11.43
N PRO A 560 2.27 -16.11 -11.41
CA PRO A 560 1.03 -16.73 -11.83
C PRO A 560 0.95 -16.91 -13.35
N PHE A 561 0.41 -18.04 -13.79
CA PHE A 561 0.18 -18.38 -15.19
C PHE A 561 -1.28 -18.81 -15.40
N ALA A 562 -1.79 -18.58 -16.62
CA ALA A 562 -3.21 -18.77 -16.96
C ALA A 562 -4.17 -18.13 -15.92
N ASP A 563 -3.77 -16.96 -15.43
CA ASP A 563 -4.44 -16.05 -14.47
C ASP A 563 -4.85 -16.63 -13.10
N HIS A 564 -4.73 -17.94 -12.89
CA HIS A 564 -5.25 -18.63 -11.71
C HIS A 564 -4.26 -19.60 -11.03
N TYR A 565 -3.08 -19.85 -11.60
CA TYR A 565 -2.20 -20.92 -11.13
C TYR A 565 -0.79 -20.44 -10.77
N ARG A 566 -0.19 -20.98 -9.70
CA ARG A 566 1.26 -20.90 -9.44
C ARG A 566 1.83 -22.31 -9.20
N LEU A 567 3.05 -22.54 -9.65
CA LEU A 567 3.83 -23.71 -9.22
C LEU A 567 4.60 -23.33 -7.96
N PHE A 568 4.81 -24.26 -7.03
CA PHE A 568 5.69 -24.02 -5.89
C PHE A 568 6.56 -25.22 -5.52
N VAL A 569 7.67 -24.92 -4.87
CA VAL A 569 8.52 -25.89 -4.15
C VAL A 569 8.57 -25.54 -2.67
N HIS A 570 8.66 -26.56 -1.82
CA HIS A 570 8.58 -26.46 -0.37
C HIS A 570 9.70 -27.29 0.25
N ASN A 571 10.58 -26.68 1.04
CA ASN A 571 11.55 -27.37 1.88
C ASN A 571 11.24 -27.08 3.35
N PHE A 572 11.21 -28.14 4.15
CA PHE A 572 11.34 -28.04 5.59
C PHE A 572 12.63 -28.74 6.01
N THR A 573 13.43 -28.07 6.83
CA THR A 573 14.63 -28.62 7.46
C THR A 573 14.63 -28.26 8.93
N GLY A 574 14.65 -29.25 9.82
CA GLY A 574 14.67 -29.01 11.25
C GLY A 574 15.44 -30.05 12.07
N ARG A 575 15.78 -29.67 13.29
CA ARG A 575 16.56 -30.47 14.24
C ARG A 575 16.12 -30.17 15.66
N ALA A 576 15.99 -31.22 16.46
CA ALA A 576 15.77 -31.13 17.89
C ALA A 576 16.78 -32.04 18.64
N ASP A 577 17.36 -31.51 19.71
CA ASP A 577 18.28 -32.22 20.61
C ASP A 577 17.58 -32.47 21.95
N PHE A 578 17.74 -33.68 22.51
CA PHE A 578 17.16 -34.13 23.79
C PHE A 578 18.26 -34.71 24.69
N GLN A 579 17.94 -34.96 25.96
CA GLN A 579 18.86 -35.62 26.89
C GLN A 579 19.36 -36.97 26.36
N GLY A 580 20.59 -36.97 25.82
CA GLY A 580 21.27 -38.15 25.27
C GLY A 580 20.96 -38.49 23.81
N ALA A 581 20.14 -37.72 23.09
CA ALA A 581 19.73 -38.03 21.71
C ALA A 581 19.54 -36.78 20.84
N SER A 582 19.50 -36.94 19.52
CA SER A 582 19.14 -35.86 18.60
C SER A 582 18.43 -36.39 17.37
N GLN A 583 17.41 -35.67 16.90
CA GLN A 583 16.66 -36.02 15.71
C GLN A 583 16.67 -34.86 14.71
N SER A 584 16.85 -35.18 13.43
CA SER A 584 16.68 -34.23 12.33
C SER A 584 15.58 -34.70 11.38
N ARG A 585 14.89 -33.76 10.75
CA ARG A 585 13.83 -34.00 9.79
C ARG A 585 14.04 -33.07 8.60
N VAL A 586 14.02 -33.64 7.40
CA VAL A 586 14.04 -32.89 6.14
C VAL A 586 12.88 -33.38 5.29
N ARG A 587 12.07 -32.47 4.76
CA ARG A 587 10.97 -32.77 3.85
C ARG A 587 11.07 -31.86 2.64
N ASN A 588 10.98 -32.44 1.45
CA ASN A 588 10.98 -31.71 0.18
C ASN A 588 9.67 -31.99 -0.53
N GLY A 589 9.01 -30.95 -1.04
CA GLY A 589 7.76 -31.05 -1.76
C GLY A 589 7.68 -30.10 -2.94
N ALA A 590 6.76 -30.39 -3.83
CA ALA A 590 6.38 -29.53 -4.94
C ALA A 590 4.87 -29.60 -5.13
N GLY A 591 4.28 -28.51 -5.59
CA GLY A 591 2.84 -28.38 -5.67
C GLY A 591 2.35 -27.33 -6.66
N VAL A 592 1.03 -27.25 -6.73
CA VAL A 592 0.30 -26.26 -7.53
C VAL A 592 -0.67 -25.54 -6.60
N GLN A 593 -0.62 -24.21 -6.65
CA GLN A 593 -1.65 -23.32 -6.12
C GLN A 593 -2.64 -23.01 -7.25
N TRP A 594 -3.92 -23.08 -6.96
CA TRP A 594 -4.99 -22.47 -7.76
C TRP A 594 -5.68 -21.39 -6.93
N PHE A 595 -6.03 -20.26 -7.54
CA PHE A 595 -6.76 -19.18 -6.92
C PHE A 595 -7.77 -18.53 -7.88
N ASP A 596 -8.89 -18.07 -7.33
CA ASP A 596 -9.88 -17.23 -8.02
C ASP A 596 -10.83 -16.59 -7.00
N THR A 597 -11.03 -15.27 -7.10
CA THR A 597 -12.12 -14.52 -6.47
C THR A 597 -12.43 -14.91 -5.00
N GLY A 598 -11.39 -14.93 -4.15
CA GLY A 598 -11.46 -15.24 -2.72
C GLY A 598 -11.42 -16.73 -2.38
N ILE A 599 -11.13 -17.60 -3.35
CA ILE A 599 -10.82 -19.02 -3.14
C ILE A 599 -9.34 -19.26 -3.45
N GLU A 600 -8.66 -20.00 -2.58
CA GLU A 600 -7.29 -20.48 -2.77
C GLU A 600 -7.24 -21.99 -2.46
N VAL A 601 -6.57 -22.79 -3.29
CA VAL A 601 -6.37 -24.22 -3.08
C VAL A 601 -4.94 -24.61 -3.45
N ASN A 602 -4.19 -25.16 -2.49
CA ASN A 602 -2.83 -25.67 -2.70
C ASN A 602 -2.82 -27.20 -2.61
N GLY A 603 -2.29 -27.86 -3.64
CA GLY A 603 -1.99 -29.29 -3.64
C GLY A 603 -0.49 -29.54 -3.69
N GLU A 604 0.06 -30.20 -2.68
CA GLU A 604 1.49 -30.53 -2.56
C GLU A 604 1.69 -32.05 -2.52
N VAL A 605 2.70 -32.54 -3.25
CA VAL A 605 3.30 -33.88 -3.04
C VAL A 605 4.67 -33.69 -2.42
N HIS A 606 4.97 -34.41 -1.33
CA HIS A 606 6.22 -34.27 -0.59
C HIS A 606 6.83 -35.60 -0.16
N GLN A 607 8.12 -35.56 0.16
CA GLN A 607 8.89 -36.70 0.64
C GLN A 607 9.77 -36.27 1.82
N SER A 608 9.55 -36.93 2.97
CA SER A 608 10.43 -36.83 4.13
C SER A 608 11.63 -37.78 4.01
N VAL A 609 12.78 -37.34 4.50
CA VAL A 609 14.07 -38.06 4.46
C VAL A 609 14.39 -38.67 5.83
N GLY A 610 15.07 -39.83 5.83
CA GLY A 610 15.53 -40.54 7.02
C GLY A 610 14.77 -41.85 7.27
N ALA A 611 15.02 -42.48 8.42
CA ALA A 611 14.45 -43.80 8.75
C ALA A 611 12.92 -43.80 8.90
N ALA A 612 12.34 -42.69 9.33
CA ALA A 612 10.88 -42.45 9.38
C ALA A 612 10.36 -41.68 8.15
N GLY A 613 11.19 -41.51 7.12
CA GLY A 613 10.86 -40.80 5.90
C GLY A 613 9.81 -41.52 5.07
N LYS A 614 8.81 -40.78 4.59
CA LYS A 614 7.73 -41.30 3.74
C LYS A 614 7.35 -40.28 2.67
N THR A 615 6.82 -40.77 1.55
CA THR A 615 6.12 -39.94 0.57
C THR A 615 4.72 -39.64 1.09
N GLY A 616 4.29 -38.41 0.89
CA GLY A 616 3.03 -37.90 1.37
C GLY A 616 2.44 -36.84 0.45
N GLY A 617 1.29 -36.32 0.86
CA GLY A 617 0.59 -35.24 0.21
C GLY A 617 -0.07 -34.33 1.24
N THR A 618 -0.19 -33.07 0.88
CA THR A 618 -0.90 -32.04 1.62
C THR A 618 -1.88 -31.37 0.67
N LEU A 619 -3.12 -31.19 1.13
CA LEU A 619 -4.11 -30.34 0.50
C LEU A 619 -4.48 -29.27 1.51
N ASP A 620 -4.31 -28.00 1.15
CA ASP A 620 -4.88 -26.89 1.91
C ASP A 620 -5.76 -26.02 1.02
N ALA A 621 -6.78 -25.42 1.62
CA ALA A 621 -7.75 -24.59 0.93
C ALA A 621 -8.24 -23.46 1.84
N ALA A 622 -8.52 -22.31 1.25
CA ALA A 622 -9.14 -21.17 1.90
C ALA A 622 -10.26 -20.62 1.02
N TRP A 623 -11.32 -20.12 1.67
CA TRP A 623 -12.46 -19.48 1.03
C TRP A 623 -12.92 -18.28 1.85
N ILE A 624 -13.12 -17.16 1.17
CA ILE A 624 -13.61 -15.90 1.72
C ILE A 624 -14.98 -15.62 1.07
N PRO A 625 -16.10 -16.18 1.57
CA PRO A 625 -17.42 -15.95 0.97
C PRO A 625 -17.93 -14.50 1.08
N SER A 626 -17.39 -13.72 2.00
CA SER A 626 -17.64 -12.28 2.15
C SER A 626 -16.56 -11.64 3.00
N ASP A 627 -16.54 -10.31 3.06
CA ASP A 627 -15.62 -9.50 3.88
C ASP A 627 -15.50 -9.98 5.35
N HIS A 628 -16.58 -10.52 5.91
CA HIS A 628 -16.62 -10.93 7.31
C HIS A 628 -16.19 -12.36 7.58
N TRP A 629 -16.15 -13.25 6.59
CA TRP A 629 -15.92 -14.68 6.81
C TRP A 629 -14.70 -15.19 6.04
N LYS A 630 -13.79 -15.86 6.73
CA LYS A 630 -12.77 -16.72 6.11
C LYS A 630 -12.85 -18.12 6.69
N VAL A 631 -13.00 -19.12 5.82
CA VAL A 631 -12.96 -20.54 6.16
C VAL A 631 -11.68 -21.12 5.54
N SER A 632 -10.93 -21.91 6.29
CA SER A 632 -9.81 -22.66 5.72
C SER A 632 -9.71 -24.08 6.27
N GLY A 633 -9.07 -24.95 5.50
CA GLY A 633 -8.83 -26.34 5.86
C GLY A 633 -7.46 -26.81 5.40
N LEU A 634 -6.89 -27.75 6.15
CA LEU A 634 -5.63 -28.42 5.87
C LEU A 634 -5.83 -29.91 6.09
N ILE A 635 -5.41 -30.75 5.13
CA ILE A 635 -5.31 -32.19 5.29
C ILE A 635 -3.92 -32.62 4.84
N THR A 636 -3.16 -33.24 5.75
CA THR A 636 -1.82 -33.77 5.45
C THR A 636 -1.66 -35.19 5.98
N ASN A 637 -0.91 -36.02 5.27
CA ASN A 637 -0.63 -37.41 5.68
C ASN A 637 0.79 -37.62 6.25
N ASP A 638 1.62 -36.57 6.28
CA ASP A 638 2.94 -36.52 6.93
C ASP A 638 3.12 -35.22 7.71
N ASP A 639 2.39 -35.10 8.81
CA ASP A 639 2.34 -33.85 9.58
C ASP A 639 3.71 -33.45 10.16
N LEU A 640 4.09 -32.17 9.99
CA LEU A 640 5.30 -31.58 10.56
C LEU A 640 5.18 -31.30 12.05
N GLU A 641 3.97 -31.11 12.58
CA GLU A 641 3.70 -30.81 13.99
C GLU A 641 3.78 -32.04 14.92
N VAL A 642 4.06 -33.24 14.37
CA VAL A 642 4.35 -34.44 15.17
C VAL A 642 5.58 -34.17 16.05
N PRO A 643 5.47 -34.30 17.39
CA PRO A 643 6.57 -33.99 18.29
C PRO A 643 7.85 -34.77 17.93
N TYR A 644 9.01 -34.12 17.95
CA TYR A 644 10.25 -34.79 17.51
C TYR A 644 10.61 -36.04 18.34
N LYS A 645 10.25 -36.10 19.64
CA LYS A 645 10.38 -37.32 20.45
C LYS A 645 9.55 -38.50 19.91
N ALA A 646 8.39 -38.22 19.32
CA ALA A 646 7.56 -39.22 18.63
C ALA A 646 8.20 -39.61 17.29
N TYR A 647 8.65 -38.63 16.50
CA TYR A 647 9.30 -38.86 15.20
C TYR A 647 10.61 -39.66 15.33
N ALA A 648 11.40 -39.41 16.38
CA ALA A 648 12.60 -40.19 16.72
C ALA A 648 12.29 -41.66 17.07
N ALA A 649 11.08 -41.93 17.59
CA ALA A 649 10.57 -43.28 17.83
C ALA A 649 9.88 -43.90 16.60
N GLY A 650 9.97 -43.28 15.43
CA GLY A 650 9.34 -43.74 14.18
C GLY A 650 7.84 -43.44 14.06
N VAL A 651 7.27 -42.63 14.96
CA VAL A 651 5.86 -42.24 14.92
C VAL A 651 5.68 -41.11 13.90
N THR A 652 4.68 -41.25 13.03
CA THR A 652 4.27 -40.19 12.09
C THR A 652 2.76 -39.95 12.17
N GLY A 653 2.31 -38.79 11.70
CA GLY A 653 0.92 -38.35 11.82
C GLY A 653 0.22 -38.08 10.50
N LYS A 654 -1.09 -38.30 10.48
CA LYS A 654 -2.04 -37.71 9.53
C LYS A 654 -2.88 -36.70 10.29
N THR A 655 -3.02 -35.49 9.77
CA THR A 655 -3.73 -34.40 10.45
C THR A 655 -4.75 -33.76 9.50
N ALA A 656 -5.93 -33.49 10.02
CA ALA A 656 -6.97 -32.68 9.39
C ALA A 656 -7.33 -31.52 10.32
N THR A 657 -7.24 -30.30 9.82
CA THR A 657 -7.51 -29.07 10.58
C THR A 657 -8.50 -28.22 9.79
N GLY A 658 -9.46 -27.61 10.48
CA GLY A 658 -10.37 -26.59 9.94
C GLY A 658 -10.34 -25.34 10.80
N ASN A 659 -10.36 -24.17 10.17
CA ASN A 659 -10.46 -22.87 10.82
C ASN A 659 -11.63 -22.07 10.23
N VAL A 660 -12.35 -21.38 11.10
CA VAL A 660 -13.35 -20.37 10.73
C VAL A 660 -12.99 -19.08 11.44
N ARG A 661 -12.83 -18.00 10.69
CA ARG A 661 -12.60 -16.65 11.19
C ARG A 661 -13.76 -15.75 10.82
N TYR A 662 -14.25 -15.01 11.80
CA TYR A 662 -15.17 -13.89 11.62
C TYR A 662 -14.43 -12.57 11.87
N THR A 663 -14.39 -11.68 10.89
CA THR A 663 -13.80 -10.33 10.99
C THR A 663 -14.95 -9.32 10.98
N TRP A 664 -15.06 -8.49 12.02
CA TRP A 664 -16.03 -7.39 12.02
C TRP A 664 -15.51 -6.21 11.20
N ASP A 665 -14.24 -5.90 11.38
CA ASP A 665 -13.51 -4.74 10.86
C ASP A 665 -12.00 -4.95 11.12
N GLU A 666 -11.16 -3.98 10.80
CA GLU A 666 -9.71 -4.07 11.01
C GLU A 666 -9.30 -4.05 12.49
N THR A 667 -10.20 -3.67 13.40
CA THR A 667 -9.98 -3.61 14.85
C THR A 667 -10.34 -4.91 15.57
N ARG A 668 -11.22 -5.75 15.00
CA ARG A 668 -11.83 -6.89 15.72
C ARG A 668 -12.03 -8.12 14.84
N TYR A 669 -11.56 -9.27 15.33
CA TYR A 669 -11.90 -10.58 14.76
C TYR A 669 -12.01 -11.67 15.84
N ALA A 670 -12.76 -12.72 15.51
CA ALA A 670 -12.83 -13.98 16.24
C ALA A 670 -12.40 -15.13 15.33
N SER A 671 -11.84 -16.19 15.90
CA SER A 671 -11.47 -17.40 15.15
C SER A 671 -11.67 -18.65 15.97
N LEU A 672 -12.17 -19.71 15.34
CA LEU A 672 -12.32 -21.04 15.91
C LEU A 672 -11.55 -22.04 15.03
N THR A 673 -10.63 -22.80 15.63
CA THR A 673 -9.88 -23.87 14.98
C THR A 673 -10.25 -25.21 15.60
N TYR A 674 -10.46 -26.23 14.77
CA TYR A 674 -10.56 -27.62 15.18
C TYR A 674 -9.49 -28.45 14.46
N GLY A 675 -8.75 -29.28 15.20
CA GLY A 675 -7.70 -30.14 14.69
C GLY A 675 -7.87 -31.60 15.13
N LEU A 676 -7.67 -32.52 14.20
CA LEU A 676 -7.74 -33.97 14.41
C LEU A 676 -6.47 -34.63 13.85
N SER A 677 -5.63 -35.17 14.73
CA SER A 677 -4.38 -35.84 14.36
C SER A 677 -4.41 -37.32 14.74
N ARG A 678 -4.20 -38.21 13.77
CA ARG A 678 -4.06 -39.65 13.96
C ARG A 678 -2.61 -40.07 13.74
N TYR A 679 -1.98 -40.57 14.79
CA TYR A 679 -0.59 -41.03 14.77
C TYR A 679 -0.50 -42.55 14.50
N THR A 680 0.66 -43.00 14.00
CA THR A 680 0.91 -44.41 13.65
C THR A 680 1.04 -45.35 14.84
N ASP A 681 1.26 -44.81 16.04
CA ASP A 681 1.25 -45.54 17.32
C ASP A 681 -0.17 -45.81 17.87
N HIS A 682 -1.20 -45.51 17.08
CA HIS A 682 -2.62 -45.57 17.42
C HIS A 682 -3.13 -44.48 18.37
N ASN A 683 -2.34 -43.43 18.65
CA ASN A 683 -2.85 -42.25 19.34
C ASN A 683 -3.75 -41.40 18.42
N LEU A 684 -4.85 -40.88 18.96
CA LEU A 684 -5.71 -39.88 18.33
C LEU A 684 -5.71 -38.64 19.22
N ARG A 685 -5.21 -37.53 18.69
CA ARG A 685 -5.25 -36.21 19.33
C ARG A 685 -6.37 -35.37 18.71
N GLN A 686 -7.19 -34.77 19.55
CA GLN A 686 -8.20 -33.78 19.18
C GLN A 686 -7.84 -32.44 19.83
N ARG A 687 -8.15 -31.34 19.13
CA ARG A 687 -7.75 -30.00 19.53
C ARG A 687 -8.81 -28.97 19.13
N TRP A 688 -9.14 -28.07 20.04
CA TRP A 688 -9.97 -26.90 19.80
C TRP A 688 -9.24 -25.65 20.27
N ASP A 689 -9.30 -24.58 19.48
CA ASP A 689 -8.81 -23.25 19.85
C ASP A 689 -9.83 -22.18 19.49
N ALA A 690 -10.11 -21.28 20.43
CA ALA A 690 -10.85 -20.05 20.20
C ALA A 690 -9.92 -18.86 20.43
N GLY A 691 -9.97 -17.88 19.53
CA GLY A 691 -9.27 -16.61 19.63
C GLY A 691 -10.24 -15.44 19.44
N PHE A 692 -10.05 -14.37 20.20
CA PHE A 692 -10.76 -13.10 20.03
C PHE A 692 -9.78 -11.94 20.17
N TYR A 693 -9.67 -11.12 19.13
CA TYR A 693 -8.81 -9.94 19.10
C TYR A 693 -9.66 -8.66 19.12
N GLN A 694 -9.21 -7.68 19.90
CA GLN A 694 -9.74 -6.31 19.91
C GLN A 694 -8.58 -5.31 19.98
N GLN A 695 -8.48 -4.40 19.01
CA GLN A 695 -7.72 -3.17 19.15
C GLN A 695 -8.47 -2.21 20.08
N VAL A 696 -7.85 -1.81 21.19
CA VAL A 696 -8.45 -0.98 22.25
C VAL A 696 -7.96 0.47 22.22
N PHE A 697 -6.83 0.74 21.56
CA PHE A 697 -6.29 2.07 21.35
C PHE A 697 -5.60 2.17 19.99
N SER A 698 -5.72 3.33 19.35
CA SER A 698 -5.16 3.61 18.04
C SER A 698 -4.77 5.09 17.96
N SER A 699 -3.58 5.36 17.43
CA SER A 699 -3.07 6.69 17.10
C SER A 699 -2.08 6.56 15.93
N PRO A 700 -1.67 7.66 15.26
CA PRO A 700 -0.92 7.59 14.00
C PRO A 700 0.36 6.75 14.02
N ARG A 701 1.00 6.62 15.19
CA ARG A 701 2.23 5.80 15.39
C ARG A 701 2.08 4.66 16.39
N HIS A 702 0.95 4.52 17.08
CA HIS A 702 0.80 3.55 18.16
C HIS A 702 -0.54 2.84 18.12
N THR A 703 -0.53 1.52 18.27
CA THR A 703 -1.75 0.75 18.53
C THR A 703 -1.58 -0.13 19.75
N VAL A 704 -2.68 -0.38 20.46
CA VAL A 704 -2.75 -1.38 21.53
C VAL A 704 -3.91 -2.32 21.22
N GLY A 705 -3.60 -3.61 21.11
CA GLY A 705 -4.60 -4.67 20.98
C GLY A 705 -4.51 -5.68 22.12
N VAL A 706 -5.62 -6.37 22.35
CA VAL A 706 -5.71 -7.49 23.28
C VAL A 706 -6.20 -8.70 22.51
N LEU A 707 -5.44 -9.80 22.57
CA LEU A 707 -5.81 -11.11 22.05
C LEU A 707 -6.15 -12.03 23.23
N PHE A 708 -7.41 -12.44 23.32
CA PHE A 708 -7.84 -13.51 24.21
C PHE A 708 -7.75 -14.83 23.47
N GLY A 709 -7.22 -15.86 24.13
CA GLY A 709 -7.15 -17.22 23.60
C GLY A 709 -7.64 -18.23 24.62
N ALA A 710 -8.40 -19.22 24.17
CA ALA A 710 -8.78 -20.38 24.95
C ALA A 710 -8.58 -21.65 24.11
N GLY A 711 -8.06 -22.71 24.71
CA GLY A 711 -7.79 -23.97 24.01
C GLY A 711 -8.12 -25.18 24.87
N THR A 712 -8.37 -26.31 24.21
CA THR A 712 -8.43 -27.63 24.86
C THR A 712 -7.99 -28.70 23.88
N SER A 713 -7.20 -29.66 24.37
CA SER A 713 -6.87 -30.87 23.63
C SER A 713 -7.12 -32.12 24.46
N SER A 714 -7.30 -33.24 23.77
CA SER A 714 -7.40 -34.56 24.37
C SER A 714 -6.71 -35.59 23.49
N SER A 715 -6.15 -36.62 24.13
CA SER A 715 -5.42 -37.67 23.44
C SER A 715 -5.83 -39.04 23.97
N THR A 716 -5.99 -40.02 23.08
CA THR A 716 -6.42 -41.37 23.48
C THR A 716 -5.34 -42.18 24.19
N MET A 717 -4.07 -41.81 24.04
CA MET A 717 -2.94 -42.40 24.75
C MET A 717 -2.20 -41.33 25.54
N ASN A 718 -1.76 -41.66 26.76
CA ASN A 718 -0.99 -40.78 27.64
C ASN A 718 0.30 -41.43 28.18
N ASN A 719 0.47 -42.75 28.03
CA ASN A 719 1.68 -43.48 28.38
C ASN A 719 2.56 -43.70 27.13
N VAL A 720 3.14 -42.61 26.62
CA VAL A 720 3.93 -42.53 25.39
C VAL A 720 5.22 -41.73 25.62
N SER A 721 6.23 -41.87 24.75
CA SER A 721 7.57 -41.28 24.93
C SER A 721 7.64 -39.76 24.66
N TYR A 722 6.65 -39.24 23.97
CA TYR A 722 6.30 -37.83 23.84
C TYR A 722 5.06 -37.58 24.72
N PHE A 723 4.78 -36.34 25.13
CA PHE A 723 3.56 -36.10 25.90
C PHE A 723 2.35 -35.98 25.01
N SER A 724 1.28 -36.43 25.60
CA SER A 724 0.00 -36.63 24.98
C SER A 724 -0.98 -36.56 26.15
N PRO A 725 -1.50 -35.37 26.49
CA PRO A 725 -2.31 -35.22 27.68
C PRO A 725 -3.61 -35.98 27.43
N SER A 726 -4.11 -36.70 28.44
CA SER A 726 -5.45 -37.28 28.34
C SER A 726 -6.47 -36.17 28.10
N ARG A 727 -6.31 -35.04 28.81
CA ARG A 727 -6.99 -33.78 28.54
C ARG A 727 -6.22 -32.58 29.11
N ASP A 728 -6.27 -31.47 28.40
CA ASP A 728 -5.81 -30.16 28.87
C ASP A 728 -6.76 -29.01 28.48
N TYR A 729 -6.55 -27.87 29.15
CA TYR A 729 -7.24 -26.61 28.88
C TYR A 729 -6.28 -25.44 29.08
N SER A 730 -6.35 -24.43 28.21
CA SER A 730 -5.64 -23.17 28.36
C SER A 730 -6.58 -21.98 28.26
N GLY A 731 -6.23 -20.90 28.95
CA GLY A 731 -6.90 -19.61 28.85
C GLY A 731 -5.88 -18.49 29.07
N GLN A 732 -5.82 -17.53 28.14
CA GLN A 732 -4.78 -16.50 28.12
C GLN A 732 -5.30 -15.16 27.57
N ALA A 733 -4.65 -14.08 27.98
CA ALA A 733 -4.77 -12.76 27.38
C ALA A 733 -3.37 -12.23 27.04
N THR A 734 -3.21 -11.73 25.82
CA THR A 734 -1.99 -11.11 25.32
C THR A 734 -2.25 -9.65 25.01
N ALA A 735 -1.58 -8.75 25.74
CA ALA A 735 -1.50 -7.34 25.37
C ALA A 735 -0.43 -7.16 24.29
N ILE A 736 -0.78 -6.44 23.22
CA ILE A 736 0.07 -6.20 22.05
C ILE A 736 0.19 -4.69 21.88
N TRP A 737 1.35 -4.12 22.18
CA TRP A 737 1.66 -2.72 21.87
C TRP A 737 2.50 -2.67 20.59
N SER A 738 2.03 -1.94 19.59
CA SER A 738 2.79 -1.66 18.36
C SER A 738 3.21 -0.20 18.32
N TRP A 739 4.43 0.07 17.88
CA TRP A 739 4.97 1.40 17.65
C TRP A 739 5.64 1.47 16.29
N THR A 740 5.20 2.39 15.43
CA THR A 740 5.78 2.65 14.10
C THR A 740 6.52 4.00 14.14
N PRO A 741 7.79 4.06 14.58
CA PRO A 741 8.56 5.31 14.64
C PRO A 741 8.93 5.89 13.28
N TRP A 742 8.97 5.06 12.22
CA TRP A 742 9.46 5.46 10.91
C TRP A 742 8.60 4.90 9.77
N ARG A 743 8.31 5.75 8.79
CA ARG A 743 7.62 5.45 7.54
C ARG A 743 8.25 6.25 6.40
N TYR A 744 8.30 5.68 5.21
CA TYR A 744 8.71 6.35 3.98
C TYR A 744 8.03 5.68 2.77
N ALA A 745 6.99 6.31 2.23
CA ALA A 745 6.12 5.76 1.18
C ALA A 745 5.58 4.37 1.55
N ASP A 746 5.96 3.34 0.78
CA ASP A 746 5.61 1.94 0.99
C ASP A 746 6.45 1.21 2.06
N LYS A 747 7.35 1.94 2.74
CA LYS A 747 8.32 1.40 3.70
C LYS A 747 7.98 1.82 5.12
N SER A 748 8.23 0.94 6.07
CA SER A 748 8.02 1.25 7.49
C SER A 748 8.88 0.35 8.39
N PHE A 749 9.07 0.82 9.62
CA PHE A 749 9.62 0.03 10.71
C PHE A 749 8.66 0.08 11.88
N THR A 750 8.20 -1.09 12.31
CA THR A 750 7.30 -1.26 13.46
C THR A 750 7.98 -2.14 14.50
N GLN A 751 7.99 -1.70 15.76
CA GLN A 751 8.34 -2.51 16.92
C GLN A 751 7.04 -2.99 17.58
N ARG A 752 6.99 -4.26 18.00
CA ARG A 752 5.84 -4.80 18.74
C ARG A 752 6.29 -5.49 20.02
N VAL A 753 5.62 -5.18 21.12
CA VAL A 753 5.81 -5.83 22.42
C VAL A 753 4.56 -6.63 22.75
N TYR A 754 4.75 -7.91 23.05
CA TYR A 754 3.70 -8.84 23.46
C TYR A 754 3.91 -9.20 24.92
N LEU A 755 2.87 -9.06 25.74
CA LEU A 755 2.84 -9.50 27.13
C LEU A 755 1.63 -10.43 27.31
N THR A 756 1.90 -11.71 27.49
CA THR A 756 0.89 -12.76 27.66
C THR A 756 0.84 -13.21 29.11
N GLY A 757 -0.37 -13.25 29.67
CA GLY A 757 -0.66 -13.89 30.95
C GLY A 757 -1.83 -14.85 30.81
N GLY A 758 -1.75 -16.00 31.47
CA GLY A 758 -2.78 -17.03 31.35
C GLY A 758 -2.67 -18.14 32.39
N VAL A 759 -3.51 -19.14 32.21
CA VAL A 759 -3.56 -20.36 33.02
C VAL A 759 -3.62 -21.58 32.11
N TYR A 760 -3.04 -22.68 32.58
CA TYR A 760 -3.07 -23.99 31.93
C TYR A 760 -3.48 -25.03 32.97
N ASN A 761 -4.55 -25.76 32.68
CA ASN A 761 -5.00 -26.90 33.46
C ASN A 761 -4.70 -28.19 32.68
N GLN A 762 -3.99 -29.11 33.34
CA GLN A 762 -3.70 -30.43 32.80
C GLN A 762 -4.34 -31.48 33.71
N GLN A 763 -5.08 -32.42 33.11
CA GLN A 763 -5.65 -33.53 33.86
C GLN A 763 -4.54 -34.31 34.58
N SER A 764 -4.79 -34.66 35.85
CA SER A 764 -3.85 -35.31 36.78
C SER A 764 -2.70 -34.44 37.33
N PHE A 765 -2.52 -33.20 36.86
CA PHE A 765 -1.47 -32.29 37.36
C PHE A 765 -1.99 -30.94 37.88
N GLY A 766 -3.24 -30.59 37.59
CA GLY A 766 -3.91 -29.39 38.12
C GLY A 766 -3.67 -28.14 37.28
N THR A 767 -3.87 -26.97 37.87
CA THR A 767 -3.78 -25.66 37.20
C THR A 767 -2.47 -24.95 37.51
N SER A 768 -1.85 -24.35 36.51
CA SER A 768 -0.61 -23.57 36.60
C SER A 768 -0.71 -22.23 35.87
N PRO A 769 0.03 -21.20 36.28
CA PRO A 769 0.12 -19.94 35.55
C PRO A 769 1.05 -20.08 34.33
N MET A 770 0.69 -19.41 33.25
CA MET A 770 1.51 -19.22 32.05
C MET A 770 1.82 -17.73 31.87
N LEU A 771 3.07 -17.41 31.56
CA LEU A 771 3.54 -16.04 31.30
C LEU A 771 4.46 -16.05 30.09
N GLU A 772 4.31 -15.10 29.17
CA GLU A 772 5.25 -14.90 28.07
C GLU A 772 5.48 -13.41 27.80
N ALA A 773 6.72 -13.05 27.48
CA ALA A 773 7.08 -11.73 26.96
C ALA A 773 7.86 -11.90 25.65
N ARG A 774 7.49 -11.15 24.61
CA ARG A 774 8.12 -11.21 23.28
C ARG A 774 8.28 -9.81 22.70
N LEU A 775 9.45 -9.56 22.08
CA LEU A 775 9.76 -8.37 21.31
C LEU A 775 9.91 -8.77 19.84
N GLU A 776 9.20 -8.08 18.97
CA GLU A 776 9.23 -8.26 17.51
C GLU A 776 9.61 -6.94 16.83
N HIS A 777 10.38 -7.06 15.76
CA HIS A 777 10.66 -6.00 14.80
C HIS A 777 10.09 -6.41 13.45
N VAL A 778 9.37 -5.50 12.79
CA VAL A 778 8.81 -5.68 11.45
C VAL A 778 9.32 -4.57 10.55
N TRP A 779 9.96 -4.95 9.46
CA TRP A 779 10.41 -4.08 8.38
C TRP A 779 9.55 -4.33 7.15
N GLN A 780 8.84 -3.30 6.71
CA GLN A 780 8.28 -3.24 5.36
C GLN A 780 9.33 -2.53 4.49
N ILE A 781 9.95 -3.25 3.55
CA ILE A 781 11.10 -2.74 2.76
C ILE A 781 10.63 -2.10 1.44
N ASN A 782 9.49 -2.57 0.93
CA ASN A 782 8.71 -2.02 -0.18
C ASN A 782 7.27 -2.57 -0.04
N ARG A 783 6.37 -2.29 -1.00
CA ARG A 783 4.97 -2.76 -0.99
C ARG A 783 4.77 -4.22 -0.58
N LYS A 784 5.69 -5.13 -0.89
CA LYS A 784 5.47 -6.58 -0.78
C LYS A 784 6.61 -7.36 -0.09
N THR A 785 7.78 -6.77 0.10
CA THR A 785 8.87 -7.37 0.89
C THR A 785 8.71 -7.03 2.37
N GLN A 786 8.45 -8.05 3.19
CA GLN A 786 8.38 -7.93 4.64
C GLN A 786 9.41 -8.83 5.32
N VAL A 787 10.10 -8.28 6.33
CA VAL A 787 10.97 -9.03 7.23
C VAL A 787 10.48 -8.81 8.65
N SER A 788 10.10 -9.87 9.34
CA SER A 788 9.86 -9.83 10.79
C SER A 788 10.82 -10.73 11.53
N TYR A 789 11.36 -10.26 12.65
CA TYR A 789 12.17 -11.08 13.54
C TYR A 789 11.90 -10.72 14.98
N GLY A 790 12.01 -11.69 15.87
CA GLY A 790 11.71 -11.47 17.28
C GLY A 790 12.40 -12.44 18.21
N VAL A 791 12.36 -12.08 19.49
CA VAL A 791 12.88 -12.86 20.60
C VAL A 791 11.84 -12.92 21.71
N GLY A 792 11.73 -14.05 22.40
CA GLY A 792 10.75 -14.24 23.45
C GLY A 792 11.23 -15.12 24.60
N LEU A 793 10.57 -14.94 25.73
CA LEU A 793 10.76 -15.70 26.98
C LEU A 793 9.38 -16.12 27.50
N GLY A 794 9.12 -17.42 27.51
CA GLY A 794 7.92 -18.03 28.08
C GLY A 794 8.23 -18.82 29.35
N ARG A 795 7.32 -18.81 30.31
CA ARG A 795 7.35 -19.67 31.51
C ARG A 795 5.99 -20.35 31.68
N HIS A 796 6.03 -21.66 31.86
CA HIS A 796 4.85 -22.52 31.94
C HIS A 796 5.15 -23.72 32.85
N ARG A 797 4.14 -24.51 33.27
CA ARG A 797 4.38 -25.82 33.90
C ARG A 797 3.79 -26.98 33.10
N TYR A 798 4.63 -27.94 32.73
CA TYR A 798 4.22 -29.20 32.09
C TYR A 798 4.44 -30.35 33.07
N ASP A 799 3.49 -31.28 33.19
CA ASP A 799 3.53 -32.38 34.18
C ASP A 799 3.85 -31.87 35.61
N GLY A 800 3.36 -30.68 35.95
CA GLY A 800 3.60 -29.98 37.22
C GLY A 800 4.95 -29.26 37.36
N GLN A 801 5.92 -29.50 36.48
CA GLN A 801 7.28 -28.95 36.54
C GLN A 801 7.43 -27.62 35.76
N PRO A 802 8.09 -26.59 36.32
CA PRO A 802 8.23 -25.29 35.67
C PRO A 802 9.35 -25.25 34.62
N GLU A 803 8.99 -24.95 33.38
CA GLU A 803 9.91 -24.78 32.24
C GLU A 803 10.08 -23.32 31.86
N THR A 804 11.19 -22.98 31.18
CA THR A 804 11.51 -21.60 30.77
C THR A 804 12.04 -21.56 29.33
N ARG A 805 11.09 -21.52 28.40
CA ARG A 805 11.32 -21.41 26.95
C ARG A 805 11.95 -20.06 26.62
N LYS A 806 13.07 -20.08 25.90
CA LYS A 806 13.64 -18.94 25.18
C LYS A 806 13.56 -19.23 23.70
N PHE A 807 13.02 -18.31 22.92
CA PHE A 807 12.82 -18.52 21.49
C PHE A 807 13.23 -17.31 20.66
N ILE A 808 13.64 -17.58 19.44
CA ILE A 808 13.92 -16.61 18.38
C ILE A 808 13.19 -17.03 17.11
N TYR A 809 12.82 -16.08 16.27
CA TYR A 809 12.24 -16.36 14.97
C TYR A 809 12.56 -15.28 13.95
N LEU A 810 12.46 -15.66 12.68
CA LEU A 810 12.60 -14.82 11.49
C LEU A 810 11.55 -15.28 10.48
N ASN A 811 10.69 -14.37 10.03
CA ASN A 811 9.83 -14.57 8.86
C ASN A 811 10.23 -13.58 7.78
N LEU A 812 10.36 -14.07 6.57
CA LEU A 812 10.83 -13.34 5.41
C LEU A 812 9.91 -13.65 4.23
N ASN A 813 9.26 -12.62 3.69
CA ASN A 813 8.43 -12.71 2.50
C ASN A 813 9.00 -11.75 1.45
N ILE A 814 9.48 -12.28 0.33
CA ILE A 814 10.12 -11.53 -0.76
C ILE A 814 9.48 -11.95 -2.09
N PRO A 815 8.81 -11.05 -2.83
CA PRO A 815 8.67 -11.21 -4.27
C PRO A 815 10.02 -10.99 -4.96
N LEU A 816 10.36 -11.87 -5.89
CA LEU A 816 11.62 -11.93 -6.64
C LEU A 816 11.54 -11.18 -7.98
#